data_AF-A0A2P2C188-F1
#
_entry.id   AF-A0A2P2C188-F1
#
_cell.length_a   1.000
_cell.length_b   1.000
_cell.length_c   1.000
_cell.angle_alpha   90.00
_cell.angle_beta   90.00
_cell.angle_gamma   90.00
#
_symmetry.space_group_name_H-M   'P 1'
#
loop_
_entity.id
_entity.type
_entity.pdbx_description
1 polymer ?
#
loop_
_entity_poly.entity_id
_entity_poly.type
_entity_poly.pdbx_seq_one_letter_code
_entity_poly.pdbx_strand_id
1 'polypeptide(L)'
;MTDVVTGTSRSEPLLLPRFVPPPGDAIRLHPERAVAGLFVIKFVEGSHVRLAETGLIVDEKAILSNPDEIERLGRVALDAAGAVAELDSLAKVIAMLRELGFEVNALFRAPDFRYSLDDVKADTPFRDKASLEQSAGEELADLDLYYVASCAKFSDLELQQSLMNDLNRSRIIEQVYAAAPATGATTVTPELTSRQGYLDPAPTGLDARYAWTLPGGRGEGVRLIDVEYDWVTDHEDFPPAAQRFWGGRPVAAPYDGVGSEHGTAVLGVIASPDNGSGVTGMAHRVEYGLSSVWRPELIWHGIWATFSGESWAGRTHNVATSNAIHFGAEALRPGDVLLVEQHTLGPMAVPRPPGNNDPQWEFVAMEYYQECFDVIRRATARGVVVVEAAGNGSQNLDSGVYQGRFLPSRRHSGALLVGASTMGDRLPADFSNVSVRVDVHAWGRGVVSIGYGNGDTPPFDSGRPINRFYTPGFSGTSSASAIVAGAVCCVEGALRASGRTPMTPIDIEMLLKSTGTPQEGTAAERDARPIGPQPNLRAALNAALTSTGGFRGPGLYTIRAKHSGKMLDIDIGWFRGQDDGQPAVQFGYHGGLNQQFEVVGQAPGPYWIMPRHSRNKVLEIARGSADDGAPVQQWGMRGGAPEQLFLIEPIGGHFRIVATHTGKVLDVNALSQEDSARVQQWTWWGGDNQLWEFAPARPGGRR
;
A
#
# COMPACT_ATOMS: atom_id res chain seq x y z
N MET A 1 -16.54 65.02 -48.26
CA MET A 1 -17.17 63.76 -48.71
C MET A 1 -16.58 63.44 -50.08
N THR A 2 -15.76 62.41 -50.28
CA THR A 2 -15.22 61.36 -49.39
C THR A 2 -13.84 60.88 -49.91
N ASP A 3 -12.93 60.23 -49.17
CA ASP A 3 -12.66 60.17 -47.72
C ASP A 3 -11.19 59.69 -47.52
N VAL A 4 -10.46 60.17 -46.52
CA VAL A 4 -10.09 59.45 -45.28
C VAL A 4 -9.67 57.98 -45.48
N VAL A 5 -8.36 57.73 -45.40
CA VAL A 5 -7.78 56.46 -44.90
C VAL A 5 -6.84 56.82 -43.76
N THR A 6 -7.23 56.47 -42.54
CA THR A 6 -6.42 56.67 -41.33
C THR A 6 -5.37 55.57 -41.20
N GLY A 7 -4.10 55.95 -41.05
CA GLY A 7 -3.08 55.00 -40.60
C GLY A 7 -3.31 54.60 -39.14
N THR A 8 -3.48 53.32 -38.87
CA THR A 8 -3.48 52.77 -37.51
C THR A 8 -2.10 52.20 -37.20
N SER A 9 -1.28 52.97 -36.49
CA SER A 9 -0.12 52.41 -35.80
C SER A 9 -0.62 51.48 -34.70
N ARG A 10 -0.43 50.16 -34.86
CA ARG A 10 -0.48 49.25 -33.72
C ARG A 10 0.76 49.49 -32.87
N SER A 11 0.60 50.31 -31.82
CA SER A 11 1.50 50.23 -30.67
C SER A 11 1.16 48.98 -29.89
N GLU A 12 1.72 47.84 -30.31
CA GLU A 12 1.81 46.68 -29.42
C GLU A 12 2.65 47.09 -28.20
N PRO A 13 2.33 46.59 -27.00
CA PRO A 13 3.08 46.95 -25.81
C PRO A 13 4.54 46.50 -25.98
N LEU A 14 5.48 47.44 -25.89
CA LEU A 14 6.91 47.14 -25.81
C LEU A 14 7.15 46.21 -24.63
N LEU A 15 7.43 44.94 -24.92
CA LEU A 15 7.86 43.96 -23.93
C LEU A 15 9.16 44.45 -23.28
N LEU A 16 9.29 44.26 -21.97
CA LEU A 16 10.56 44.48 -21.28
C LEU A 16 11.59 43.47 -21.81
N PRO A 17 12.77 43.92 -22.32
CA PRO A 17 13.77 43.00 -22.82
C PRO A 17 14.29 42.08 -21.72
N ARG A 18 14.48 40.79 -22.05
CA ARG A 18 15.01 39.81 -21.08
C ARG A 18 16.40 40.22 -20.63
N PHE A 19 16.69 40.13 -19.33
CA PHE A 19 18.06 40.26 -18.85
C PHE A 19 18.93 39.11 -19.38
N VAL A 20 19.97 39.48 -20.13
CA VAL A 20 21.05 38.59 -20.54
C VAL A 20 22.31 39.05 -19.81
N PRO A 21 23.00 38.17 -19.05
CA PRO A 21 24.30 38.50 -18.48
C PRO A 21 25.26 38.90 -19.62
N PRO A 22 26.07 39.97 -19.47
CA PRO A 22 27.07 40.29 -20.49
C PRO A 22 28.03 39.11 -20.68
N PRO A 23 28.58 38.89 -21.90
CA PRO A 23 29.54 37.82 -22.16
C PRO A 23 30.66 37.83 -21.12
N GLY A 24 30.71 36.79 -20.29
CA GLY A 24 31.55 36.78 -19.11
C GLY A 24 33.04 36.65 -19.41
N ASP A 25 33.86 36.99 -18.41
CA ASP A 25 35.26 36.59 -18.35
C ASP A 25 35.40 35.07 -18.56
N ALA A 26 36.61 34.64 -18.95
CA ALA A 26 36.92 33.24 -19.21
C ALA A 26 36.38 32.29 -18.12
N ILE A 27 35.55 31.33 -18.52
CA ILE A 27 34.91 30.35 -17.65
C ILE A 27 35.99 29.59 -16.88
N ARG A 28 35.84 29.54 -15.55
CA ARG A 28 36.69 28.76 -14.65
C ARG A 28 35.84 27.71 -13.95
N LEU A 29 36.14 26.44 -14.20
CA LEU A 29 35.49 25.32 -13.53
C LEU A 29 36.11 25.12 -12.15
N HIS A 30 35.27 24.99 -11.14
CA HIS A 30 35.72 24.62 -9.80
C HIS A 30 35.88 23.09 -9.78
N PRO A 31 37.07 22.52 -9.47
CA PRO A 31 37.32 21.08 -9.57
C PRO A 31 36.30 20.21 -8.80
N GLU A 32 35.80 20.70 -7.67
CA GLU A 32 34.85 20.01 -6.80
C GLU A 32 33.37 20.36 -7.07
N ARG A 33 33.06 21.29 -7.98
CA ARG A 33 31.68 21.78 -8.23
C ARG A 33 31.29 21.84 -9.72
N ALA A 34 32.10 21.28 -10.61
CA ALA A 34 31.75 21.06 -12.01
C ALA A 34 31.57 19.56 -12.25
N VAL A 35 30.51 19.17 -12.95
CA VAL A 35 30.35 17.79 -13.43
C VAL A 35 31.21 17.62 -14.68
N ALA A 36 32.20 16.74 -14.60
CA ALA A 36 33.00 16.37 -15.77
C ALA A 36 32.11 15.65 -16.80
N GLY A 37 32.30 16.01 -18.07
CA GLY A 37 31.50 15.48 -19.17
C GLY A 37 30.09 16.04 -19.27
N LEU A 38 29.73 17.14 -18.58
CA LEU A 38 28.37 17.70 -18.66
C LEU A 38 28.33 19.24 -18.56
N PHE A 39 27.80 19.90 -19.60
CA PHE A 39 27.57 21.34 -19.62
C PHE A 39 26.41 21.75 -20.54
N VAL A 40 25.87 22.94 -20.32
CA VAL A 40 24.75 23.52 -21.06
C VAL A 40 25.24 24.62 -22.00
N ILE A 41 24.63 24.70 -23.18
CA ILE A 41 24.87 25.68 -24.23
C ILE A 41 23.52 26.35 -24.54
N LYS A 42 23.47 27.69 -24.49
CA LYS A 42 22.29 28.49 -24.87
C LYS A 42 22.68 29.42 -26.01
N PHE A 43 22.02 29.26 -27.17
CA PHE A 43 22.17 30.16 -28.31
C PHE A 43 21.31 31.43 -28.14
N VAL A 44 21.77 32.54 -28.72
CA VAL A 44 21.10 33.85 -28.63
C VAL A 44 19.69 33.82 -29.22
N GLU A 45 18.74 34.53 -28.58
CA GLU A 45 17.40 34.78 -29.17
C GLU A 45 17.55 35.36 -30.60
N GLY A 46 16.60 35.05 -31.50
CA GLY A 46 16.73 35.42 -32.91
C GLY A 46 17.63 34.52 -33.76
N SER A 47 18.50 33.69 -33.17
CA SER A 47 19.43 32.85 -33.97
C SER A 47 18.81 31.63 -34.66
N HIS A 48 17.62 31.20 -34.22
CA HIS A 48 16.93 30.01 -34.76
C HIS A 48 17.83 28.78 -34.95
N VAL A 49 18.78 28.54 -34.03
CA VAL A 49 19.61 27.33 -34.06
C VAL A 49 18.76 26.11 -33.72
N ARG A 50 18.80 25.09 -34.59
CA ARG A 50 18.02 23.84 -34.49
C ARG A 50 18.94 22.62 -34.69
N LEU A 51 18.65 21.52 -33.98
CA LEU A 51 19.33 20.24 -34.18
C LEU A 51 18.67 19.43 -35.32
N ALA A 52 19.34 19.40 -36.47
CA ALA A 52 19.01 18.55 -37.61
C ALA A 52 19.83 17.24 -37.59
N GLU A 53 19.57 16.33 -38.53
CA GLU A 53 20.23 15.02 -38.58
C GLU A 53 21.75 15.07 -38.70
N THR A 54 22.29 16.09 -39.36
CA THR A 54 23.73 16.30 -39.57
C THR A 54 24.41 17.06 -38.41
N GLY A 55 23.63 17.79 -37.61
CA GLY A 55 24.10 18.63 -36.52
C GLY A 55 23.25 19.88 -36.33
N LEU A 56 23.83 20.87 -35.65
CA LEU A 56 23.19 22.18 -35.48
C LEU A 56 23.18 22.94 -36.80
N ILE A 57 22.05 23.56 -37.12
CA ILE A 57 21.84 24.44 -38.27
C ILE A 57 21.16 25.75 -37.83
N VAL A 58 21.30 26.81 -38.61
CA VAL A 58 20.50 28.04 -38.50
C VAL A 58 19.32 27.94 -39.46
N ASP A 59 18.08 28.08 -38.98
CA ASP A 59 16.91 28.23 -39.86
C ASP A 59 16.79 29.70 -40.32
N GLU A 60 17.61 30.07 -41.31
CA GLU A 60 17.62 31.42 -41.90
C GLU A 60 16.23 31.86 -42.37
N LYS A 61 15.41 30.92 -42.84
CA LYS A 61 14.07 31.22 -43.35
C LYS A 61 13.14 31.63 -42.22
N ALA A 62 13.22 30.99 -41.06
CA ALA A 62 12.47 31.42 -39.88
C ALA A 62 12.87 32.83 -39.44
N ILE A 63 14.18 33.11 -39.33
CA ILE A 63 14.70 34.46 -38.98
C ILE A 63 14.17 35.51 -39.96
N LEU A 64 14.40 35.32 -41.26
CA LEU A 64 14.02 36.29 -42.30
C LEU A 64 12.49 36.44 -42.46
N SER A 65 11.71 35.51 -41.92
CA SER A 65 10.24 35.60 -41.91
C SER A 65 9.65 36.33 -40.70
N ASN A 66 10.44 36.60 -39.65
CA ASN A 66 9.97 37.24 -38.42
C ASN A 66 10.81 38.49 -38.06
N PRO A 67 10.27 39.71 -38.21
CA PRO A 67 10.96 40.95 -37.83
C PRO A 67 11.48 40.98 -36.39
N ASP A 68 10.78 40.35 -35.45
CA ASP A 68 11.17 40.34 -34.03
C ASP A 68 12.46 39.53 -33.82
N GLU A 69 12.65 38.47 -34.58
CA GLU A 69 13.84 37.60 -34.51
C GLU A 69 15.04 38.27 -35.19
N ILE A 70 14.80 39.04 -36.26
CA ILE A 70 15.81 39.95 -36.85
C ILE A 70 16.23 41.00 -35.82
N GLU A 71 15.30 41.60 -35.08
CA GLU A 71 15.63 42.58 -34.04
C GLU A 71 16.42 41.94 -32.89
N ARG A 72 15.94 40.81 -32.35
CA ARG A 72 16.59 40.04 -31.28
C ARG A 72 18.03 39.67 -31.63
N LEU A 73 18.27 39.15 -32.84
CA LEU A 73 19.60 38.80 -33.33
C LEU A 73 20.48 40.05 -33.57
N GLY A 74 19.88 41.15 -34.03
CA GLY A 74 20.55 42.44 -34.20
C GLY A 74 21.11 43.02 -32.90
N ARG A 75 20.53 42.70 -31.73
CA ARG A 75 21.02 43.15 -30.42
C ARG A 75 22.41 42.60 -30.06
N VAL A 76 22.84 41.49 -30.66
CA VAL A 76 24.22 40.95 -30.54
C VAL A 76 25.09 41.25 -31.78
N ALA A 77 24.67 42.21 -32.61
CA ALA A 77 25.33 42.61 -33.86
C ALA A 77 25.53 41.44 -34.85
N LEU A 78 24.50 40.60 -34.98
CA LEU A 78 24.39 39.55 -35.99
C LEU A 78 23.17 39.80 -36.89
N ASP A 79 23.29 39.36 -38.14
CA ASP A 79 22.16 39.09 -39.05
C ASP A 79 22.11 37.57 -39.34
N ALA A 80 21.15 37.12 -40.15
CA ALA A 80 20.98 35.69 -40.43
C ALA A 80 22.26 35.05 -41.02
N ALA A 81 22.93 35.72 -41.96
CA ALA A 81 24.18 35.26 -42.55
C ALA A 81 25.35 35.27 -41.55
N GLY A 82 25.40 36.27 -40.67
CA GLY A 82 26.35 36.33 -39.56
C GLY A 82 26.14 35.21 -38.54
N ALA A 83 24.90 34.82 -38.25
CA ALA A 83 24.60 33.66 -37.41
C ALA A 83 25.09 32.36 -38.07
N VAL A 84 24.84 32.15 -39.37
CA VAL A 84 25.40 31.00 -40.11
C VAL A 84 26.92 30.98 -40.00
N ALA A 85 27.59 32.10 -40.27
CA ALA A 85 29.06 32.19 -40.23
C ALA A 85 29.65 31.97 -38.82
N GLU A 86 28.98 32.43 -37.75
CA GLU A 86 29.37 32.13 -36.37
C GLU A 86 29.20 30.64 -36.04
N LEU A 87 28.08 30.02 -36.45
CA LEU A 87 27.86 28.58 -36.22
C LEU A 87 28.86 27.71 -37.00
N ASP A 88 29.18 28.08 -38.25
CA ASP A 88 30.24 27.45 -39.04
C ASP A 88 31.62 27.58 -38.38
N SER A 89 31.90 28.71 -37.71
CA SER A 89 33.14 28.87 -36.94
C SER A 89 33.23 27.90 -35.76
N LEU A 90 32.09 27.58 -35.13
CA LEU A 90 31.97 26.61 -34.05
C LEU A 90 31.99 25.15 -34.51
N ALA A 91 31.84 24.87 -35.81
CA ALA A 91 31.79 23.51 -36.35
C ALA A 91 33.01 22.66 -35.96
N LYS A 92 34.19 23.28 -35.81
CA LYS A 92 35.41 22.61 -35.32
C LYS A 92 35.32 22.21 -33.84
N VAL A 93 34.76 23.07 -32.99
CA VAL A 93 34.56 22.79 -31.56
C VAL A 93 33.51 21.70 -31.38
N ILE A 94 32.42 21.76 -32.16
CA ILE A 94 31.36 20.74 -32.19
C ILE A 94 31.89 19.39 -32.70
N ALA A 95 32.76 19.39 -33.72
CA ALA A 95 33.44 18.17 -34.18
C ALA A 95 34.37 17.60 -33.09
N MET A 96 35.17 18.43 -32.43
CA MET A 96 36.05 18.01 -31.34
C MET A 96 35.28 17.45 -30.14
N LEU A 97 34.11 18.02 -29.80
CA LEU A 97 33.18 17.45 -28.82
C LEU A 97 32.75 16.03 -29.20
N ARG A 98 32.34 15.82 -30.46
CA ARG A 98 31.95 14.49 -30.98
C ARG A 98 33.12 13.49 -30.96
N GLU A 99 34.33 13.91 -31.33
CA GLU A 99 35.55 13.08 -31.26
C GLU A 99 35.90 12.67 -29.83
N LEU A 100 35.66 13.55 -28.85
CA LEU A 100 35.81 13.27 -27.42
C LEU A 100 34.62 12.48 -26.82
N GLY A 101 33.64 12.09 -27.64
CA GLY A 101 32.51 11.26 -27.25
C GLY A 101 31.34 12.02 -26.60
N PHE A 102 31.27 13.35 -26.75
CA PHE A 102 30.10 14.13 -26.33
C PHE A 102 28.96 14.03 -27.36
N GLU A 103 27.76 13.79 -26.86
CA GLU A 103 26.52 14.02 -27.57
C GLU A 103 26.02 15.45 -27.29
N VAL A 104 25.50 16.13 -28.31
CA VAL A 104 24.88 17.46 -28.18
C VAL A 104 23.41 17.33 -28.51
N ASN A 105 22.58 17.36 -27.47
CA ASN A 105 21.14 17.11 -27.53
C ASN A 105 20.38 18.37 -27.10
N ALA A 106 19.15 18.56 -27.58
CA ALA A 106 18.28 19.65 -27.10
C ALA A 106 17.88 19.40 -25.64
N LEU A 107 18.00 20.40 -24.76
CA LEU A 107 17.81 20.24 -23.31
C LEU A 107 16.33 20.06 -22.92
N PHE A 108 15.42 20.76 -23.62
CA PHE A 108 13.99 20.78 -23.33
C PHE A 108 13.15 19.99 -24.35
N ARG A 109 13.76 19.12 -25.15
CA ARG A 109 13.06 18.23 -26.10
C ARG A 109 13.47 16.76 -25.90
N ALA A 110 12.61 15.84 -26.34
CA ALA A 110 12.90 14.40 -26.28
C ALA A 110 14.08 14.02 -27.21
N PRO A 111 14.91 13.02 -26.84
CA PRO A 111 16.13 12.67 -27.60
C PRO A 111 15.91 12.30 -29.07
N ASP A 112 14.75 11.74 -29.40
CA ASP A 112 14.43 11.29 -30.76
C ASP A 112 13.96 12.42 -31.69
N PHE A 113 13.79 13.65 -31.18
CA PHE A 113 13.34 14.78 -31.99
C PHE A 113 14.47 15.34 -32.86
N ARG A 114 14.39 15.13 -34.18
CA ARG A 114 15.29 15.73 -35.17
C ARG A 114 14.54 16.71 -36.07
N TYR A 115 15.16 17.85 -36.36
CA TYR A 115 14.57 18.86 -37.23
C TYR A 115 14.67 18.43 -38.71
N SER A 116 13.52 18.22 -39.34
CA SER A 116 13.36 18.03 -40.79
C SER A 116 12.96 19.37 -41.41
N LEU A 117 13.67 19.79 -42.47
CA LEU A 117 13.42 21.06 -43.17
C LEU A 117 12.04 21.11 -43.87
N ASP A 118 11.40 19.95 -44.08
CA ASP A 118 10.10 19.83 -44.73
C ASP A 118 8.92 19.75 -43.73
N ASP A 119 9.16 19.37 -42.46
CA ASP A 119 8.12 19.06 -41.48
C ASP A 119 7.72 20.24 -40.58
N VAL A 120 7.27 21.35 -41.21
CA VAL A 120 6.69 22.51 -40.49
C VAL A 120 5.23 22.24 -40.02
N LYS A 121 4.86 20.98 -39.74
CA LYS A 121 3.48 20.60 -39.39
C LYS A 121 3.37 19.55 -38.26
N ALA A 122 2.66 19.99 -37.22
CA ALA A 122 2.09 19.26 -36.08
C ALA A 122 3.02 19.00 -34.88
N ASP A 123 2.48 19.37 -33.71
CA ASP A 123 2.84 19.07 -32.33
C ASP A 123 4.26 19.36 -31.82
N THR A 124 4.40 20.47 -31.10
CA THR A 124 5.47 20.68 -30.11
C THR A 124 4.93 21.56 -28.96
N PRO A 125 5.28 21.32 -27.67
CA PRO A 125 4.54 21.92 -26.54
C PRO A 125 4.74 23.42 -26.32
N PHE A 126 5.80 24.03 -26.86
CA PHE A 126 6.23 25.40 -26.50
C PHE A 126 5.64 26.50 -27.39
N ARG A 127 4.55 26.23 -28.11
CA ARG A 127 4.01 27.15 -29.12
C ARG A 127 3.29 28.40 -28.58
N ASP A 128 3.29 28.60 -27.26
CA ASP A 128 2.63 29.72 -26.60
C ASP A 128 3.59 30.86 -26.19
N LYS A 129 4.89 30.82 -26.56
CA LYS A 129 5.88 31.86 -26.18
C LYS A 129 5.35 33.29 -26.35
N ALA A 130 4.81 33.66 -27.51
CA ALA A 130 4.30 35.02 -27.76
C ALA A 130 3.08 35.39 -26.89
N SER A 131 2.21 34.44 -26.57
CA SER A 131 1.07 34.59 -25.65
C SER A 131 1.54 34.75 -24.20
N LEU A 132 2.52 33.95 -23.80
CA LEU A 132 3.17 34.02 -22.49
C LEU A 132 3.94 35.34 -22.31
N GLU A 133 4.70 35.78 -23.31
CA GLU A 133 5.37 37.09 -23.35
C GLU A 133 4.36 38.23 -23.20
N GLN A 134 3.26 38.19 -23.97
CA GLN A 134 2.16 39.16 -23.84
C GLN A 134 1.48 39.13 -22.46
N SER A 135 1.41 37.97 -21.80
CA SER A 135 0.86 37.82 -20.45
C SER A 135 1.81 38.30 -19.34
N ALA A 136 3.13 38.14 -19.54
CA ALA A 136 4.18 38.50 -18.59
C ALA A 136 4.57 39.98 -18.69
N GLY A 137 4.42 40.60 -19.88
CA GLY A 137 4.89 41.95 -20.17
C GLY A 137 6.41 42.05 -20.42
N GLU A 138 7.08 40.92 -20.54
CA GLU A 138 8.52 40.80 -20.78
C GLU A 138 8.82 39.71 -21.82
N GLU A 139 10.00 39.80 -22.44
CA GLU A 139 10.51 38.76 -23.34
C GLU A 139 10.91 37.51 -22.55
N LEU A 140 10.55 36.34 -23.07
CA LEU A 140 10.86 35.05 -22.49
C LEU A 140 11.96 34.35 -23.30
N ALA A 141 12.62 33.36 -22.70
CA ALA A 141 13.65 32.60 -23.42
C ALA A 141 13.01 31.63 -24.43
N ASP A 142 13.51 31.56 -25.67
CA ASP A 142 13.24 30.39 -26.53
C ASP A 142 13.97 29.18 -25.93
N LEU A 143 13.18 28.21 -25.43
CA LEU A 143 13.68 26.98 -24.83
C LEU A 143 14.27 26.02 -25.88
N ASP A 144 13.95 26.18 -27.17
CA ASP A 144 14.51 25.40 -28.27
C ASP A 144 15.97 25.75 -28.58
N LEU A 145 16.49 26.84 -28.00
CA LEU A 145 17.88 27.26 -28.13
C LEU A 145 18.80 26.74 -27.01
N TYR A 146 18.27 25.94 -26.06
CA TYR A 146 19.07 25.27 -25.04
C TYR A 146 19.46 23.86 -25.48
N TYR A 147 20.75 23.58 -25.38
CA TYR A 147 21.36 22.29 -25.67
C TYR A 147 22.20 21.83 -24.48
N VAL A 148 22.32 20.52 -24.30
CA VAL A 148 23.20 19.89 -23.35
C VAL A 148 24.28 19.11 -24.11
N ALA A 149 25.54 19.33 -23.75
CA ALA A 149 26.65 18.52 -24.18
C ALA A 149 26.97 17.51 -23.07
N SER A 150 26.85 16.21 -23.35
CA SER A 150 27.04 15.14 -22.37
C SER A 150 27.96 14.02 -22.87
N CYS A 151 28.89 13.59 -22.02
CA CYS A 151 29.72 12.40 -22.22
C CYS A 151 29.96 11.68 -20.88
N ALA A 152 29.31 10.53 -20.68
CA ALA A 152 29.35 9.81 -19.40
C ALA A 152 30.73 9.22 -19.01
N LYS A 153 31.72 9.24 -19.91
CA LYS A 153 33.07 8.71 -19.68
C LYS A 153 34.15 9.78 -19.63
N PHE A 154 33.78 11.06 -19.75
CA PHE A 154 34.73 12.15 -19.85
C PHE A 154 35.08 12.72 -18.47
N SER A 155 36.38 12.88 -18.19
CA SER A 155 36.89 13.25 -16.86
C SER A 155 37.86 14.43 -16.84
N ASP A 156 38.22 15.00 -18.00
CA ASP A 156 39.22 16.06 -18.11
C ASP A 156 38.60 17.46 -17.98
N LEU A 157 38.52 17.96 -16.74
CA LEU A 157 37.94 19.27 -16.46
C LEU A 157 38.73 20.44 -17.08
N GLU A 158 40.04 20.31 -17.34
CA GLU A 158 40.82 21.37 -17.99
C GLU A 158 40.46 21.46 -19.49
N LEU A 159 40.35 20.31 -20.16
CA LEU A 159 39.90 20.25 -21.55
C LEU A 159 38.44 20.67 -21.71
N GLN A 160 37.53 20.26 -20.81
CA GLN A 160 36.15 20.75 -20.78
C GLN A 160 36.11 22.28 -20.57
N GLN A 161 36.93 22.82 -19.68
CA GLN A 161 37.02 24.27 -19.48
C GLN A 161 37.52 24.97 -20.76
N SER A 162 38.49 24.42 -21.49
CA SER A 162 38.94 24.99 -22.76
C SER A 162 37.83 24.98 -23.82
N LEU A 163 37.17 23.84 -24.02
CA LEU A 163 36.03 23.69 -24.94
C LEU A 163 34.91 24.68 -24.64
N MET A 164 34.52 24.82 -23.37
CA MET A 164 33.51 25.77 -22.95
C MET A 164 33.94 27.22 -23.19
N ASN A 165 35.22 27.55 -22.98
CA ASN A 165 35.76 28.88 -23.28
C ASN A 165 35.81 29.18 -24.78
N ASP A 166 36.07 28.19 -25.63
CA ASP A 166 36.05 28.37 -27.08
C ASP A 166 34.62 28.60 -27.60
N LEU A 167 33.62 27.92 -27.03
CA LEU A 167 32.20 28.22 -27.29
C LEU A 167 31.80 29.63 -26.80
N ASN A 168 32.18 29.99 -25.57
CA ASN A 168 31.85 31.28 -24.93
C ASN A 168 32.42 32.52 -25.64
N ARG A 169 33.29 32.35 -26.65
CA ARG A 169 33.82 33.45 -27.47
C ARG A 169 32.97 33.77 -28.71
N SER A 170 32.07 32.88 -29.13
CA SER A 170 31.25 33.11 -30.33
C SER A 170 30.02 33.96 -30.01
N ARG A 171 29.66 34.86 -30.93
CA ARG A 171 28.55 35.81 -30.75
C ARG A 171 27.16 35.19 -30.88
N ILE A 172 27.07 33.98 -31.44
CA ILE A 172 25.81 33.23 -31.51
C ILE A 172 25.50 32.47 -30.20
N ILE A 173 26.49 32.38 -29.30
CA ILE A 173 26.34 31.80 -27.97
C ILE A 173 25.95 32.91 -27.00
N GLU A 174 24.81 32.76 -26.34
CA GLU A 174 24.39 33.65 -25.26
C GLU A 174 25.11 33.29 -23.96
N GLN A 175 25.11 32.00 -23.60
CA GLN A 175 25.68 31.49 -22.37
C GLN A 175 26.18 30.05 -22.55
N VAL A 176 27.30 29.72 -21.92
CA VAL A 176 27.76 28.34 -21.68
C VAL A 176 28.12 28.21 -20.20
N TYR A 177 27.60 27.17 -19.54
CA TYR A 177 27.88 26.93 -18.12
C TYR A 177 27.91 25.44 -17.81
N ALA A 178 28.76 25.04 -16.86
CA ALA A 178 28.90 23.66 -16.46
C ALA A 178 27.66 23.21 -15.66
N ALA A 179 27.31 21.93 -15.76
CA ALA A 179 26.38 21.37 -14.80
C ALA A 179 27.04 21.37 -13.41
N ALA A 180 26.31 21.87 -12.42
CA ALA A 180 26.67 21.73 -11.02
C ALA A 180 26.32 20.31 -10.54
N PRO A 181 27.14 19.67 -9.69
CA PRO A 181 26.73 18.46 -9.00
C PRO A 181 25.57 18.79 -8.06
N ALA A 182 24.70 17.82 -7.79
CA ALA A 182 23.70 17.95 -6.74
C ALA A 182 24.40 18.06 -5.38
N THR A 183 24.54 19.28 -4.85
CA THR A 183 25.17 19.54 -3.56
C THR A 183 24.25 19.07 -2.43
N GLY A 184 24.35 17.78 -2.10
CA GLY A 184 23.57 17.15 -1.03
C GLY A 184 23.90 15.69 -0.74
N ALA A 185 24.92 15.09 -1.35
CA ALA A 185 25.18 13.64 -1.25
C ALA A 185 26.58 13.30 -0.67
N THR A 186 26.77 13.49 0.63
CA THR A 186 27.98 13.00 1.35
C THR A 186 27.72 12.37 2.72
N THR A 187 26.48 12.36 3.23
CA THR A 187 26.10 11.51 4.36
C THR A 187 25.43 10.25 3.85
N VAL A 188 26.20 9.17 3.73
CA VAL A 188 25.66 7.81 3.54
C VAL A 188 24.69 7.53 4.69
N THR A 189 23.45 7.19 4.38
CA THR A 189 22.50 6.74 5.39
C THR A 189 22.93 5.34 5.86
N PRO A 190 23.11 5.12 7.17
CA PRO A 190 23.47 3.81 7.69
C PRO A 190 22.31 2.83 7.61
N GLU A 191 22.63 1.54 7.69
CA GLU A 191 21.69 0.44 7.91
C GLU A 191 21.02 0.59 9.30
N LEU A 192 19.68 0.55 9.37
CA LEU A 192 18.86 0.71 10.57
C LEU A 192 17.94 -0.49 10.88
N THR A 193 17.93 -1.53 10.05
CA THR A 193 17.10 -2.74 10.20
C THR A 193 17.39 -3.49 11.51
N SER A 194 18.62 -3.38 12.01
CA SER A 194 19.01 -3.81 13.37
C SER A 194 18.24 -3.12 14.51
N ARG A 195 17.56 -2.00 14.26
CA ARG A 195 16.69 -1.29 15.22
C ARG A 195 15.20 -1.61 15.06
N GLN A 196 14.79 -2.23 13.95
CA GLN A 196 13.40 -2.64 13.70
C GLN A 196 13.05 -3.94 14.47
N GLY A 197 13.00 -3.87 15.80
CA GLY A 197 12.80 -5.05 16.68
C GLY A 197 11.47 -5.79 16.47
N TYR A 198 10.47 -5.16 15.84
CA TYR A 198 9.22 -5.81 15.44
C TYR A 198 9.41 -6.89 14.36
N LEU A 199 10.53 -6.87 13.63
CA LEU A 199 10.88 -7.89 12.63
C LEU A 199 11.52 -9.15 13.24
N ASP A 200 12.03 -9.04 14.47
CA ASP A 200 12.70 -10.13 15.20
C ASP A 200 11.70 -11.23 15.63
N PRO A 201 12.16 -12.40 16.09
CA PRO A 201 11.27 -13.51 16.45
C PRO A 201 10.20 -13.17 17.51
N ALA A 202 9.03 -13.79 17.36
CA ALA A 202 8.04 -13.88 18.42
C ALA A 202 8.64 -14.60 19.65
N PRO A 203 8.30 -14.18 20.88
CA PRO A 203 7.17 -13.32 21.25
C PRO A 203 7.48 -11.81 21.31
N THR A 204 8.68 -11.37 20.92
CA THR A 204 9.07 -9.95 20.95
C THR A 204 8.59 -9.23 19.69
N GLY A 205 9.07 -9.66 18.52
CA GLY A 205 8.57 -9.21 17.22
C GLY A 205 7.62 -10.24 16.60
N LEU A 206 7.43 -10.19 15.28
CA LEU A 206 6.54 -11.09 14.53
C LEU A 206 7.29 -12.24 13.82
N ASP A 207 8.63 -12.21 13.75
CA ASP A 207 9.50 -13.12 12.96
C ASP A 207 9.42 -12.92 11.43
N ALA A 208 9.49 -11.65 10.98
CA ALA A 208 9.63 -11.29 9.56
C ALA A 208 10.88 -11.91 8.93
N ARG A 209 11.98 -11.95 9.68
CA ARG A 209 13.27 -12.47 9.19
C ARG A 209 13.21 -13.95 8.83
N TYR A 210 12.37 -14.74 9.49
CA TYR A 210 12.06 -16.10 9.07
C TYR A 210 11.29 -16.14 7.75
N ALA A 211 10.26 -15.31 7.60
CA ALA A 211 9.46 -15.25 6.38
C ALA A 211 10.34 -14.99 5.14
N TRP A 212 11.32 -14.09 5.26
CA TRP A 212 12.25 -13.77 4.18
C TRP A 212 13.13 -14.94 3.70
N THR A 213 13.22 -16.03 4.48
CA THR A 213 13.91 -17.27 4.08
C THR A 213 13.07 -18.16 3.15
N LEU A 214 11.76 -17.91 3.08
CA LEU A 214 10.81 -18.69 2.28
C LEU A 214 10.57 -18.05 0.91
N PRO A 215 10.38 -18.84 -0.17
CA PRO A 215 9.92 -18.31 -1.45
C PRO A 215 8.61 -17.52 -1.26
N GLY A 216 8.55 -16.29 -1.76
CA GLY A 216 7.38 -15.41 -1.62
C GLY A 216 7.20 -14.74 -0.26
N GLY A 217 7.95 -15.17 0.77
CA GLY A 217 7.82 -14.65 2.12
C GLY A 217 8.38 -13.25 2.35
N ARG A 218 8.74 -12.52 1.28
CA ARG A 218 9.02 -11.07 1.29
C ARG A 218 7.88 -10.26 0.65
N GLY A 219 6.73 -10.89 0.37
CA GLY A 219 5.58 -10.28 -0.28
C GLY A 219 5.53 -10.43 -1.80
N GLU A 220 6.43 -11.22 -2.43
CA GLU A 220 6.47 -11.33 -3.89
C GLU A 220 5.12 -11.80 -4.49
N GLY A 221 4.59 -11.02 -5.44
CA GLY A 221 3.34 -11.32 -6.15
C GLY A 221 2.05 -10.96 -5.41
N VAL A 222 2.15 -10.40 -4.20
CA VAL A 222 1.05 -9.77 -3.47
C VAL A 222 0.99 -8.30 -3.83
N ARG A 223 -0.23 -7.76 -3.95
CA ARG A 223 -0.46 -6.32 -3.96
C ARG A 223 -0.92 -5.82 -2.59
N LEU A 224 -0.46 -4.64 -2.20
CA LEU A 224 -0.97 -3.87 -1.07
C LEU A 224 -1.41 -2.50 -1.54
N ILE A 225 -2.54 -1.98 -1.05
CA ILE A 225 -2.84 -0.54 -1.13
C ILE A 225 -2.94 0.06 0.26
N ASP A 226 -2.26 1.18 0.43
CA ASP A 226 -2.32 2.03 1.60
C ASP A 226 -3.40 3.12 1.41
N VAL A 227 -4.31 3.23 2.38
CA VAL A 227 -5.41 4.23 2.40
C VAL A 227 -5.07 5.29 3.45
N GLU A 228 -4.50 6.38 2.96
CA GLU A 228 -3.84 7.40 3.78
C GLU A 228 -4.08 8.83 3.30
N TYR A 229 -3.57 9.82 4.04
CA TYR A 229 -3.56 11.22 3.64
C TYR A 229 -2.57 11.45 2.49
N ASP A 230 -1.28 11.32 2.77
CA ASP A 230 -0.18 11.71 1.87
C ASP A 230 1.13 10.93 2.14
N TRP A 231 2.11 11.10 1.22
CA TRP A 231 3.36 10.35 1.21
C TRP A 231 4.51 11.18 0.61
N VAL A 232 5.70 11.09 1.22
CA VAL A 232 6.98 11.61 0.71
C VAL A 232 7.53 10.62 -0.34
N THR A 233 6.93 10.60 -1.54
CA THR A 233 7.15 9.51 -2.52
C THR A 233 8.50 9.51 -3.24
N ASP A 234 9.35 10.49 -2.96
CA ASP A 234 10.76 10.58 -3.40
C ASP A 234 11.75 10.40 -2.22
N HIS A 235 11.29 9.90 -1.07
CA HIS A 235 12.18 9.51 0.03
C HIS A 235 13.25 8.53 -0.45
N GLU A 236 14.50 8.70 0.00
CA GLU A 236 15.65 7.93 -0.50
C GLU A 236 15.52 6.41 -0.29
N ASP A 237 14.69 6.02 0.67
CA ASP A 237 14.37 4.65 1.06
C ASP A 237 12.86 4.37 0.93
N PHE A 238 12.18 5.16 0.09
CA PHE A 238 10.79 4.90 -0.31
C PHE A 238 10.71 3.60 -1.14
N PRO A 239 9.60 2.83 -1.04
CA PRO A 239 9.39 1.66 -1.88
C PRO A 239 9.57 1.94 -3.38
N PRO A 240 10.41 1.19 -4.12
CA PRO A 240 10.79 1.51 -5.50
C PRO A 240 9.61 1.71 -6.46
N ALA A 241 9.66 2.74 -7.32
CA ALA A 241 8.59 3.04 -8.27
C ALA A 241 8.23 1.87 -9.23
N ALA A 242 9.15 0.92 -9.46
CA ALA A 242 8.88 -0.30 -10.23
C ALA A 242 7.92 -1.29 -9.53
N GLN A 243 7.73 -1.18 -8.21
CA GLN A 243 6.74 -1.92 -7.43
C GLN A 243 5.41 -1.16 -7.29
N ARG A 244 5.32 0.09 -7.80
CA ARG A 244 4.17 0.97 -7.62
C ARG A 244 3.07 0.70 -8.65
N PHE A 245 1.83 0.60 -8.18
CA PHE A 245 0.64 0.70 -9.02
C PHE A 245 -0.37 1.70 -8.43
N TRP A 246 -1.42 2.04 -9.18
CA TRP A 246 -2.40 3.04 -8.75
C TRP A 246 -3.72 2.39 -8.37
N GLY A 247 -4.14 2.62 -7.12
CA GLY A 247 -5.43 2.18 -6.58
C GLY A 247 -6.61 3.08 -6.93
N GLY A 248 -6.36 4.23 -7.56
CA GLY A 248 -7.38 5.25 -7.83
C GLY A 248 -6.76 6.44 -8.54
N ARG A 249 -7.48 7.57 -8.57
CA ARG A 249 -6.96 8.83 -9.12
C ARG A 249 -5.64 9.19 -8.43
N PRO A 250 -4.54 9.43 -9.17
CA PRO A 250 -3.36 10.02 -8.59
C PRO A 250 -3.73 11.44 -8.18
N VAL A 251 -3.67 11.72 -6.88
CA VAL A 251 -3.80 13.09 -6.43
C VAL A 251 -2.41 13.70 -6.49
N ALA A 252 -2.25 14.66 -7.40
CA ALA A 252 -1.24 15.70 -7.24
C ALA A 252 -1.68 16.63 -6.08
N ALA A 253 -1.62 16.12 -4.85
CA ALA A 253 -1.40 16.99 -3.72
C ALA A 253 0.03 17.52 -3.93
N PRO A 254 0.23 18.84 -4.13
CA PRO A 254 1.58 19.37 -4.09
C PRO A 254 2.18 19.05 -2.72
N TYR A 255 3.50 18.91 -2.66
CA TYR A 255 4.27 19.09 -1.42
C TYR A 255 3.91 20.47 -0.84
N ASP A 256 2.91 20.54 0.03
CA ASP A 256 2.39 21.81 0.56
C ASP A 256 3.06 22.23 1.87
N GLY A 257 4.09 21.49 2.30
CA GLY A 257 4.89 21.79 3.50
C GLY A 257 4.15 21.57 4.82
N VAL A 258 2.91 21.06 4.79
CA VAL A 258 2.11 20.66 5.96
C VAL A 258 1.90 19.14 6.02
N GLY A 259 2.45 18.41 5.04
CA GLY A 259 2.22 16.99 4.79
C GLY A 259 2.49 16.08 5.98
N SER A 260 1.59 15.14 6.20
CA SER A 260 1.71 14.15 7.26
C SER A 260 2.59 13.01 6.76
N GLU A 261 3.84 12.96 7.23
CA GLU A 261 4.77 11.88 6.89
C GLU A 261 4.31 10.48 7.35
N HIS A 262 3.14 10.38 7.98
CA HIS A 262 2.47 9.18 8.47
C HIS A 262 2.32 8.09 7.39
N GLY A 263 1.77 8.37 6.21
CA GLY A 263 1.68 7.37 5.14
C GLY A 263 3.06 6.90 4.65
N THR A 264 4.05 7.81 4.67
CA THR A 264 5.45 7.45 4.40
C THR A 264 5.97 6.46 5.45
N ALA A 265 5.71 6.71 6.74
CA ALA A 265 6.11 5.84 7.84
C ALA A 265 5.40 4.49 7.84
N VAL A 266 4.12 4.44 7.44
CA VAL A 266 3.37 3.19 7.19
C VAL A 266 4.07 2.36 6.12
N LEU A 267 4.37 2.97 4.96
CA LEU A 267 5.07 2.27 3.89
C LEU A 267 6.51 1.86 4.25
N GLY A 268 7.21 2.59 5.12
CA GLY A 268 8.55 2.19 5.58
C GLY A 268 8.54 0.91 6.43
N VAL A 269 7.49 0.71 7.24
CA VAL A 269 7.29 -0.53 8.00
C VAL A 269 7.05 -1.72 7.07
N ILE A 270 6.36 -1.49 5.95
CA ILE A 270 5.85 -2.56 5.08
C ILE A 270 6.82 -2.87 3.93
N ALA A 271 7.29 -1.86 3.19
CA ALA A 271 7.75 -2.02 1.82
C ALA A 271 9.11 -1.35 1.51
N SER A 272 9.75 -0.64 2.45
CA SER A 272 11.10 -0.08 2.19
C SER A 272 12.09 -1.18 1.76
N PRO A 273 12.94 -0.91 0.76
CA PRO A 273 13.72 -1.94 0.10
C PRO A 273 14.89 -2.46 0.95
N ASP A 274 15.14 -3.77 0.92
CA ASP A 274 16.40 -4.38 1.41
C ASP A 274 17.56 -3.97 0.49
N ASN A 275 18.18 -2.82 0.79
CA ASN A 275 19.23 -2.19 -0.02
C ASN A 275 20.58 -1.99 0.73
N GLY A 276 20.64 -2.31 2.03
CA GLY A 276 21.82 -2.13 2.89
C GLY A 276 21.99 -0.74 3.52
N SER A 277 20.98 0.11 3.44
CA SER A 277 20.85 1.46 3.99
C SER A 277 19.42 1.64 4.53
N GLY A 278 19.17 2.62 5.39
CA GLY A 278 17.82 2.93 5.84
C GLY A 278 17.17 1.77 6.60
N VAL A 279 15.89 1.49 6.33
CA VAL A 279 15.08 0.46 7.00
C VAL A 279 14.62 -0.60 5.99
N THR A 280 14.49 -1.85 6.43
CA THR A 280 13.92 -2.91 5.59
C THR A 280 12.45 -3.14 5.92
N GLY A 281 11.58 -2.96 4.93
CA GLY A 281 10.16 -3.26 5.03
C GLY A 281 9.89 -4.74 5.32
N MET A 282 8.87 -5.01 6.15
CA MET A 282 8.48 -6.36 6.54
C MET A 282 8.14 -7.26 5.34
N ALA A 283 7.59 -6.67 4.28
CA ALA A 283 7.32 -7.27 2.97
C ALA A 283 7.93 -6.41 1.84
N HIS A 284 9.24 -6.13 1.91
CA HIS A 284 10.03 -5.30 0.98
C HIS A 284 10.07 -5.71 -0.51
N ARG A 285 9.22 -6.66 -0.94
CA ARG A 285 9.00 -7.02 -2.34
C ARG A 285 7.52 -7.10 -2.76
N VAL A 286 6.63 -6.55 -1.93
CA VAL A 286 5.22 -6.36 -2.27
C VAL A 286 5.06 -5.36 -3.43
N GLU A 287 4.11 -5.58 -4.34
CA GLU A 287 3.62 -4.51 -5.21
C GLU A 287 2.77 -3.57 -4.35
N TYR A 288 3.08 -2.27 -4.28
CA TYR A 288 2.34 -1.32 -3.43
C TYR A 288 1.57 -0.30 -4.27
N GLY A 289 0.48 0.23 -3.74
CA GLY A 289 -0.29 1.31 -4.34
C GLY A 289 -0.84 2.27 -3.29
N LEU A 290 -1.16 3.48 -3.75
CA LEU A 290 -1.58 4.58 -2.87
C LEU A 290 -3.04 4.94 -3.18
N SER A 291 -3.85 5.16 -2.15
CA SER A 291 -5.24 5.63 -2.27
C SER A 291 -5.52 6.77 -1.29
N SER A 292 -5.34 8.01 -1.74
CA SER A 292 -5.48 9.18 -0.87
C SER A 292 -6.93 9.45 -0.44
N VAL A 293 -7.12 9.81 0.83
CA VAL A 293 -8.35 10.42 1.36
C VAL A 293 -8.45 11.91 1.08
N TRP A 294 -7.39 12.58 0.60
CA TRP A 294 -7.45 13.98 0.20
C TRP A 294 -8.24 14.12 -1.12
N ARG A 295 -9.31 14.92 -1.11
CA ARG A 295 -10.27 15.04 -2.22
C ARG A 295 -10.67 16.51 -2.43
N PRO A 296 -9.99 17.25 -3.32
CA PRO A 296 -10.23 18.69 -3.48
C PRO A 296 -11.63 18.98 -4.07
N GLU A 297 -12.20 18.02 -4.80
CA GLU A 297 -13.58 18.12 -5.28
C GLU A 297 -14.61 18.06 -4.15
N LEU A 298 -14.29 17.42 -3.02
CA LEU A 298 -15.12 17.46 -1.82
C LEU A 298 -14.92 18.77 -1.05
N ILE A 299 -13.69 19.30 -0.97
CA ILE A 299 -13.35 20.52 -0.22
C ILE A 299 -14.25 21.70 -0.61
N TRP A 300 -14.52 21.92 -1.91
CA TRP A 300 -15.36 23.03 -2.37
C TRP A 300 -16.83 22.98 -1.93
N HIS A 301 -17.32 21.87 -1.38
CA HIS A 301 -18.67 21.77 -0.79
C HIS A 301 -18.74 22.21 0.68
N GLY A 302 -17.78 23.03 1.15
CA GLY A 302 -17.67 23.46 2.54
C GLY A 302 -17.01 22.42 3.45
N ILE A 303 -16.30 21.46 2.86
CA ILE A 303 -15.65 20.34 3.54
C ILE A 303 -14.20 20.72 3.85
N TRP A 304 -14.02 21.59 4.83
CA TRP A 304 -12.69 21.92 5.36
C TRP A 304 -12.21 20.80 6.29
N ALA A 305 -11.67 19.73 5.69
CA ALA A 305 -10.98 18.66 6.42
C ALA A 305 -9.54 19.10 6.75
N THR A 306 -9.39 20.15 7.56
CA THR A 306 -8.08 20.75 7.85
C THR A 306 -7.47 20.16 9.13
N PHE A 307 -6.62 19.15 8.94
CA PHE A 307 -5.31 18.87 9.58
C PHE A 307 -4.98 19.15 11.07
N SER A 308 -5.81 19.81 11.89
CA SER A 308 -5.40 20.36 13.19
C SER A 308 -6.41 20.16 14.34
N GLY A 309 -7.15 19.06 14.35
CA GLY A 309 -8.00 18.68 15.49
C GLY A 309 -9.22 19.59 15.74
N GLU A 310 -9.67 20.34 14.72
CA GLU A 310 -10.84 21.21 14.85
C GLU A 310 -12.19 20.47 14.79
N SER A 311 -13.15 20.99 15.54
CA SER A 311 -14.28 20.26 16.14
C SER A 311 -15.47 19.93 15.22
N TRP A 312 -15.24 19.78 13.91
CA TRP A 312 -16.33 19.60 12.92
C TRP A 312 -16.11 18.48 11.88
N ALA A 313 -14.96 17.80 11.88
CA ALA A 313 -14.51 16.93 10.78
C ALA A 313 -15.19 15.54 10.64
N GLY A 314 -15.87 15.05 11.68
CA GLY A 314 -16.32 13.65 11.80
C GLY A 314 -17.49 13.18 10.91
N ARG A 315 -17.98 14.00 9.96
CA ARG A 315 -19.02 13.61 8.97
C ARG A 315 -18.55 13.60 7.52
N THR A 316 -17.34 14.10 7.25
CA THR A 316 -16.79 14.27 5.91
C THR A 316 -15.57 13.38 5.71
N HIS A 317 -14.77 13.19 6.76
CA HIS A 317 -13.60 12.32 6.73
C HIS A 317 -13.95 10.85 6.45
N ASN A 318 -15.04 10.34 7.04
CA ASN A 318 -15.61 9.01 6.76
C ASN A 318 -16.11 8.86 5.31
N VAL A 319 -16.64 9.93 4.69
CA VAL A 319 -17.06 9.92 3.28
C VAL A 319 -15.85 9.86 2.34
N ALA A 320 -14.81 10.66 2.63
CA ALA A 320 -13.56 10.63 1.86
C ALA A 320 -12.82 9.29 2.01
N THR A 321 -12.80 8.74 3.23
CA THR A 321 -12.18 7.45 3.53
C THR A 321 -12.91 6.29 2.88
N SER A 322 -14.24 6.20 2.99
CA SER A 322 -15.02 5.15 2.30
C SER A 322 -14.86 5.20 0.78
N ASN A 323 -14.68 6.38 0.20
CA ASN A 323 -14.34 6.55 -1.21
C ASN A 323 -12.92 6.03 -1.55
N ALA A 324 -11.92 6.33 -0.72
CA ALA A 324 -10.55 5.83 -0.90
C ALA A 324 -10.44 4.31 -0.70
N ILE A 325 -11.16 3.73 0.27
CA ILE A 325 -11.31 2.28 0.45
C ILE A 325 -11.99 1.66 -0.78
N HIS A 326 -13.04 2.28 -1.33
CA HIS A 326 -13.72 1.76 -2.52
C HIS A 326 -12.75 1.63 -3.71
N PHE A 327 -12.07 2.73 -4.07
CA PHE A 327 -11.15 2.71 -5.19
C PHE A 327 -9.99 1.74 -4.96
N GLY A 328 -9.36 1.81 -3.77
CA GLY A 328 -8.27 0.90 -3.40
C GLY A 328 -8.67 -0.58 -3.56
N ALA A 329 -9.84 -0.97 -3.05
CA ALA A 329 -10.36 -2.32 -3.19
C ALA A 329 -10.63 -2.76 -4.64
N GLU A 330 -10.99 -1.86 -5.56
CA GLU A 330 -11.24 -2.21 -6.97
C GLU A 330 -9.95 -2.54 -7.74
N ALA A 331 -8.79 -2.05 -7.30
CA ALA A 331 -7.48 -2.40 -7.89
C ALA A 331 -6.85 -3.70 -7.35
N LEU A 332 -7.46 -4.32 -6.33
CA LEU A 332 -6.96 -5.51 -5.62
C LEU A 332 -7.72 -6.79 -6.00
N ARG A 333 -7.03 -7.93 -5.94
CA ARG A 333 -7.52 -9.28 -6.26
C ARG A 333 -7.67 -10.09 -4.95
N PRO A 334 -8.26 -11.31 -4.96
CA PRO A 334 -8.26 -12.17 -3.79
C PRO A 334 -6.85 -12.42 -3.24
N GLY A 335 -6.69 -12.26 -1.93
CA GLY A 335 -5.42 -12.34 -1.18
C GLY A 335 -4.40 -11.23 -1.51
N ASP A 336 -4.85 -10.14 -2.11
CA ASP A 336 -4.14 -8.86 -2.03
C ASP A 336 -4.66 -8.08 -0.81
N VAL A 337 -3.88 -7.13 -0.31
CA VAL A 337 -4.10 -6.45 0.98
C VAL A 337 -4.58 -5.00 0.77
N LEU A 338 -5.56 -4.57 1.55
CA LEU A 338 -5.97 -3.17 1.66
C LEU A 338 -5.77 -2.72 3.11
N LEU A 339 -4.94 -1.70 3.31
CA LEU A 339 -4.59 -1.18 4.61
C LEU A 339 -5.35 0.13 4.85
N VAL A 340 -6.07 0.21 5.97
CA VAL A 340 -6.90 1.36 6.37
C VAL A 340 -6.34 1.92 7.68
N GLU A 341 -5.47 2.92 7.55
CA GLU A 341 -4.81 3.59 8.68
C GLU A 341 -5.63 4.76 9.26
N GLN A 342 -6.75 5.06 8.61
CA GLN A 342 -7.64 6.15 9.00
C GLN A 342 -8.45 5.77 10.25
N HIS A 343 -8.75 6.79 11.05
CA HIS A 343 -9.59 6.72 12.24
C HIS A 343 -10.23 8.09 12.49
N THR A 344 -11.36 8.18 13.17
CA THR A 344 -11.98 9.51 13.43
C THR A 344 -12.98 9.50 14.57
N LEU A 345 -13.47 10.70 14.95
CA LEU A 345 -14.33 10.98 16.11
C LEU A 345 -15.57 10.06 16.19
N GLY A 346 -15.52 9.06 17.08
CA GLY A 346 -16.66 8.25 17.45
C GLY A 346 -17.44 8.80 18.65
N PRO A 347 -18.53 8.15 19.07
CA PRO A 347 -19.12 8.39 20.37
C PRO A 347 -18.13 8.14 21.50
N MET A 348 -18.12 8.98 22.53
CA MET A 348 -17.31 8.81 23.73
C MET A 348 -17.93 7.76 24.67
N ALA A 349 -17.30 6.59 24.78
CA ALA A 349 -17.64 5.54 25.73
C ALA A 349 -17.02 5.76 27.12
N VAL A 350 -15.80 6.28 27.14
CA VAL A 350 -15.04 6.60 28.36
C VAL A 350 -14.86 8.12 28.42
N PRO A 351 -15.39 8.81 29.46
CA PRO A 351 -15.22 10.25 29.61
C PRO A 351 -13.74 10.66 29.59
N ARG A 352 -13.42 11.74 28.86
CA ARG A 352 -12.05 12.29 28.82
C ARG A 352 -11.59 12.68 30.23
N PRO A 353 -10.47 12.14 30.74
CA PRO A 353 -9.96 12.49 32.06
C PRO A 353 -9.68 14.00 32.19
N PRO A 354 -9.95 14.62 33.35
CA PRO A 354 -9.64 16.03 33.58
C PRO A 354 -8.16 16.32 33.32
N GLY A 355 -7.87 17.31 32.47
CA GLY A 355 -6.51 17.69 32.09
C GLY A 355 -5.89 16.83 30.97
N ASN A 356 -6.59 15.83 30.44
CA ASN A 356 -6.16 15.14 29.23
C ASN A 356 -6.46 16.02 28.00
N ASN A 357 -5.40 16.39 27.26
CA ASN A 357 -5.45 17.23 26.06
C ASN A 357 -5.19 16.43 24.76
N ASP A 358 -5.24 15.09 24.81
CA ASP A 358 -5.07 14.24 23.64
C ASP A 358 -6.12 14.55 22.55
N PRO A 359 -5.71 15.01 21.35
CA PRO A 359 -6.63 15.36 20.28
C PRO A 359 -7.27 14.13 19.61
N GLN A 360 -6.73 12.92 19.82
CA GLN A 360 -7.25 11.67 19.27
C GLN A 360 -8.21 10.96 20.25
N TRP A 361 -8.37 11.46 21.48
CA TRP A 361 -9.34 10.89 22.43
C TRP A 361 -10.75 10.84 21.82
N GLU A 362 -11.38 9.67 21.84
CA GLU A 362 -12.64 9.29 21.16
C GLU A 362 -12.54 8.89 19.68
N PHE A 363 -11.35 8.85 19.07
CA PHE A 363 -11.18 8.33 17.71
C PHE A 363 -11.41 6.82 17.65
N VAL A 364 -12.26 6.36 16.74
CA VAL A 364 -12.60 4.95 16.52
C VAL A 364 -12.25 4.50 15.11
N ALA A 365 -12.13 3.19 14.94
CA ALA A 365 -12.01 2.53 13.64
C ALA A 365 -13.15 2.92 12.69
N MET A 366 -12.83 2.99 11.40
CA MET A 366 -13.74 3.49 10.38
C MET A 366 -14.95 2.59 10.18
N GLU A 367 -14.84 1.28 10.43
CA GLU A 367 -15.98 0.33 10.41
C GLU A 367 -17.10 0.69 11.41
N TYR A 368 -16.90 1.64 12.35
CA TYR A 368 -18.02 2.25 13.09
C TYR A 368 -19.06 2.87 12.14
N TYR A 369 -18.60 3.58 11.12
CA TYR A 369 -19.44 4.27 10.15
C TYR A 369 -20.05 3.26 9.16
N GLN A 370 -21.28 3.52 8.72
CA GLN A 370 -22.04 2.51 7.97
C GLN A 370 -21.49 2.34 6.55
N GLU A 371 -21.24 3.44 5.85
CA GLU A 371 -20.67 3.44 4.51
C GLU A 371 -19.22 2.92 4.46
N CYS A 372 -18.41 3.19 5.49
CA CYS A 372 -17.08 2.59 5.66
C CYS A 372 -17.18 1.07 5.87
N PHE A 373 -18.04 0.61 6.77
CA PHE A 373 -18.28 -0.81 6.97
C PHE A 373 -18.76 -1.52 5.70
N ASP A 374 -19.71 -0.93 4.96
CA ASP A 374 -20.28 -1.56 3.76
C ASP A 374 -19.25 -1.70 2.63
N VAL A 375 -18.35 -0.70 2.46
CA VAL A 375 -17.27 -0.80 1.48
C VAL A 375 -16.16 -1.78 1.91
N ILE A 376 -15.79 -1.81 3.20
CA ILE A 376 -14.87 -2.81 3.75
C ILE A 376 -15.47 -4.21 3.55
N ARG A 377 -16.75 -4.41 3.91
CA ARG A 377 -17.45 -5.69 3.77
C ARG A 377 -17.56 -6.15 2.32
N ARG A 378 -17.67 -5.23 1.36
CA ARG A 378 -17.59 -5.50 -0.08
C ARG A 378 -16.19 -5.91 -0.52
N ALA A 379 -15.14 -5.26 -0.03
CA ALA A 379 -13.75 -5.64 -0.32
C ALA A 379 -13.44 -7.05 0.20
N THR A 380 -13.81 -7.35 1.44
CA THR A 380 -13.58 -8.66 2.06
C THR A 380 -14.43 -9.76 1.42
N ALA A 381 -15.66 -9.45 0.97
CA ALA A 381 -16.49 -10.35 0.17
C ALA A 381 -15.85 -10.71 -1.19
N ARG A 382 -15.04 -9.81 -1.77
CA ARG A 382 -14.25 -10.07 -2.98
C ARG A 382 -12.94 -10.82 -2.69
N GLY A 383 -12.67 -11.17 -1.44
CA GLY A 383 -11.45 -11.86 -1.01
C GLY A 383 -10.24 -10.97 -0.80
N VAL A 384 -10.39 -9.64 -0.83
CA VAL A 384 -9.32 -8.69 -0.49
C VAL A 384 -9.15 -8.69 1.03
N VAL A 385 -7.94 -8.90 1.52
CA VAL A 385 -7.66 -8.89 2.97
C VAL A 385 -7.57 -7.45 3.43
N VAL A 386 -8.57 -6.97 4.17
CA VAL A 386 -8.55 -5.63 4.75
C VAL A 386 -7.90 -5.69 6.12
N VAL A 387 -6.94 -4.80 6.38
CA VAL A 387 -6.31 -4.59 7.68
C VAL A 387 -6.66 -3.17 8.11
N GLU A 388 -7.24 -3.01 9.30
CA GLU A 388 -7.80 -1.74 9.77
C GLU A 388 -7.26 -1.38 11.16
N ALA A 389 -6.84 -0.13 11.35
CA ALA A 389 -6.42 0.39 12.64
C ALA A 389 -7.61 0.47 13.63
N ALA A 390 -7.48 -0.07 14.85
CA ALA A 390 -8.56 -0.03 15.85
C ALA A 390 -8.92 1.39 16.33
N GLY A 391 -8.03 2.36 16.12
CA GLY A 391 -8.18 3.75 16.55
C GLY A 391 -7.47 4.05 17.87
N ASN A 392 -7.00 5.30 18.01
CA ASN A 392 -6.23 5.79 19.17
C ASN A 392 -7.11 6.49 20.22
N GLY A 393 -8.40 6.15 20.26
CA GLY A 393 -9.39 6.88 21.07
C GLY A 393 -9.35 6.66 22.56
N SER A 394 -8.54 5.71 23.07
CA SER A 394 -8.61 5.22 24.46
C SER A 394 -10.01 4.69 24.86
N GLN A 395 -10.79 4.16 23.91
CA GLN A 395 -12.17 3.74 24.10
C GLN A 395 -12.32 2.22 24.24
N ASN A 396 -13.31 1.77 25.01
CA ASN A 396 -13.79 0.39 25.00
C ASN A 396 -14.95 0.27 23.99
N LEU A 397 -14.70 -0.35 22.84
CA LEU A 397 -15.65 -0.42 21.72
C LEU A 397 -16.83 -1.39 21.96
N ASP A 398 -16.77 -2.20 23.02
CA ASP A 398 -17.86 -3.08 23.46
C ASP A 398 -18.93 -2.31 24.27
N SER A 399 -18.66 -1.05 24.61
CA SER A 399 -19.60 -0.19 25.34
C SER A 399 -20.92 -0.01 24.58
N GLY A 400 -22.02 0.04 25.33
CA GLY A 400 -23.38 0.21 24.80
C GLY A 400 -23.59 1.47 23.95
N VAL A 401 -22.72 2.48 24.07
CA VAL A 401 -22.77 3.69 23.23
C VAL A 401 -22.54 3.38 21.74
N TYR A 402 -21.75 2.35 21.42
CA TYR A 402 -21.53 1.89 20.05
C TYR A 402 -22.64 0.96 19.55
N GLN A 403 -23.67 0.71 20.38
CA GLN A 403 -24.88 -0.03 20.03
C GLN A 403 -24.59 -1.43 19.46
N GLY A 404 -23.48 -2.05 19.86
CA GLY A 404 -23.04 -3.36 19.36
C GLY A 404 -22.54 -3.37 17.91
N ARG A 405 -22.11 -2.22 17.35
CA ARG A 405 -21.50 -2.14 16.01
C ARG A 405 -20.16 -2.88 15.88
N PHE A 406 -19.47 -3.06 17.01
CA PHE A 406 -18.22 -3.81 17.16
C PHE A 406 -18.44 -5.15 17.90
N LEU A 407 -19.64 -5.74 17.87
CA LEU A 407 -19.85 -7.10 18.39
C LEU A 407 -19.81 -8.09 17.21
N PRO A 408 -18.80 -8.97 17.11
CA PRO A 408 -18.65 -9.89 15.97
C PRO A 408 -19.89 -10.75 15.69
N SER A 409 -20.60 -11.16 16.75
CA SER A 409 -21.86 -11.93 16.69
C SER A 409 -23.05 -11.18 16.08
N ARG A 410 -22.94 -9.86 15.90
CA ARG A 410 -23.97 -8.99 15.32
C ARG A 410 -23.52 -8.35 14.01
N ARG A 411 -22.24 -7.97 13.90
CA ARG A 411 -21.70 -7.20 12.78
C ARG A 411 -20.20 -7.49 12.66
N HIS A 412 -19.81 -8.06 11.51
CA HIS A 412 -18.42 -8.37 11.19
C HIS A 412 -18.10 -7.91 9.77
N SER A 413 -17.11 -7.04 9.61
CA SER A 413 -16.71 -6.51 8.29
C SER A 413 -15.85 -7.51 7.52
N GLY A 414 -15.19 -8.44 8.22
CA GLY A 414 -14.20 -9.35 7.66
C GLY A 414 -12.81 -8.72 7.48
N ALA A 415 -12.60 -7.49 7.95
CA ALA A 415 -11.28 -6.91 8.11
C ALA A 415 -10.61 -7.45 9.38
N LEU A 416 -9.28 -7.56 9.39
CA LEU A 416 -8.52 -7.71 10.62
C LEU A 416 -8.45 -6.34 11.31
N LEU A 417 -9.08 -6.21 12.47
CA LEU A 417 -9.03 -4.99 13.27
C LEU A 417 -7.84 -5.06 14.23
N VAL A 418 -6.91 -4.11 14.11
CA VAL A 418 -5.58 -4.20 14.75
C VAL A 418 -5.42 -3.22 15.91
N GLY A 419 -5.17 -3.77 17.10
CA GLY A 419 -4.84 -3.01 18.31
C GLY A 419 -3.35 -2.69 18.42
N ALA A 420 -3.01 -1.75 19.29
CA ALA A 420 -1.64 -1.37 19.58
C ALA A 420 -1.18 -1.89 20.96
N SER A 421 0.01 -2.50 21.01
CA SER A 421 0.71 -2.80 22.26
C SER A 421 1.87 -1.85 22.52
N THR A 422 2.34 -1.82 23.76
CA THR A 422 3.69 -1.36 24.10
C THR A 422 4.76 -2.28 23.48
N MET A 423 6.01 -1.79 23.47
CA MET A 423 7.14 -2.41 22.79
C MET A 423 7.63 -3.66 23.53
N GLY A 424 7.55 -4.84 22.91
CA GLY A 424 8.14 -6.09 23.39
C GLY A 424 7.44 -6.81 24.54
N ASP A 425 6.51 -6.14 25.25
CA ASP A 425 5.79 -6.69 26.40
C ASP A 425 4.34 -7.12 26.12
N ARG A 426 3.79 -6.85 24.91
CA ARG A 426 2.42 -7.22 24.49
C ARG A 426 1.30 -6.71 25.43
N LEU A 427 1.57 -5.66 26.22
CA LEU A 427 0.54 -4.99 27.01
C LEU A 427 -0.20 -3.95 26.14
N PRO A 428 -1.52 -3.73 26.32
CA PRO A 428 -2.24 -2.78 25.46
C PRO A 428 -1.77 -1.34 25.71
N ALA A 429 -1.40 -0.66 24.63
CA ALA A 429 -1.04 0.75 24.69
C ALA A 429 -2.20 1.56 25.29
N ASP A 430 -1.86 2.58 26.06
CA ASP A 430 -2.78 3.52 26.72
C ASP A 430 -3.79 4.15 25.74
N PHE A 431 -3.33 4.59 24.57
CA PHE A 431 -4.19 5.17 23.53
C PHE A 431 -5.03 4.14 22.76
N SER A 432 -4.64 2.85 22.75
CA SER A 432 -5.32 1.85 21.91
C SER A 432 -6.77 1.67 22.36
N ASN A 433 -7.69 1.75 21.40
CA ASN A 433 -9.01 1.19 21.60
C ASN A 433 -8.91 -0.32 21.94
N VAL A 434 -9.85 -0.80 22.75
CA VAL A 434 -9.95 -2.20 23.20
C VAL A 434 -11.36 -2.72 22.93
N SER A 435 -11.47 -3.99 22.51
CA SER A 435 -12.75 -4.67 22.27
C SER A 435 -12.54 -6.13 21.90
N VAL A 436 -13.55 -6.98 22.14
CA VAL A 436 -13.57 -8.37 21.63
C VAL A 436 -13.54 -8.48 20.09
N ARG A 437 -13.74 -7.36 19.38
CA ARG A 437 -13.61 -7.24 17.91
C ARG A 437 -12.17 -6.92 17.46
N VAL A 438 -11.29 -6.46 18.35
CA VAL A 438 -9.87 -6.30 18.02
C VAL A 438 -9.25 -7.70 17.89
N ASP A 439 -8.88 -8.04 16.66
CA ASP A 439 -8.52 -9.40 16.27
C ASP A 439 -7.12 -9.80 16.71
N VAL A 440 -6.17 -8.88 16.53
CA VAL A 440 -4.74 -9.05 16.77
C VAL A 440 -4.13 -7.71 17.15
N HIS A 441 -2.90 -7.73 17.66
CA HIS A 441 -2.12 -6.51 17.88
C HIS A 441 -0.69 -6.61 17.37
N ALA A 442 -0.04 -5.47 17.24
CA ALA A 442 1.40 -5.36 17.08
C ALA A 442 1.91 -4.11 17.82
N TRP A 443 3.20 -3.82 17.69
CA TRP A 443 3.82 -2.68 18.38
C TRP A 443 3.18 -1.38 17.92
N GLY A 444 2.60 -0.64 18.86
CA GLY A 444 2.07 0.70 18.66
C GLY A 444 2.98 1.82 19.16
N ARG A 445 4.19 1.51 19.62
CA ARG A 445 5.16 2.46 20.17
C ARG A 445 6.58 2.04 19.81
N GLY A 446 7.45 3.00 19.50
CA GLY A 446 8.87 2.74 19.22
C GLY A 446 9.11 2.00 17.90
N VAL A 447 8.24 2.21 16.90
CA VAL A 447 8.39 1.59 15.59
C VAL A 447 9.37 2.43 14.76
N VAL A 448 10.50 1.84 14.40
CA VAL A 448 11.49 2.45 13.52
C VAL A 448 10.99 2.40 12.07
N SER A 449 10.98 3.54 11.38
CA SER A 449 10.55 3.68 9.99
C SER A 449 11.15 4.92 9.32
N ILE A 450 10.80 5.17 8.06
CA ILE A 450 11.02 6.45 7.36
C ILE A 450 10.01 7.51 7.83
N GLY A 451 10.29 8.79 7.58
CA GLY A 451 9.44 9.93 7.93
C GLY A 451 9.65 10.56 9.31
N TYR A 452 8.94 11.65 9.60
CA TYR A 452 8.83 12.48 10.82
C TYR A 452 10.08 13.19 11.34
N GLY A 453 11.29 12.70 11.06
CA GLY A 453 12.55 13.42 11.31
C GLY A 453 12.86 13.77 12.77
N ASN A 454 12.42 12.94 13.72
CA ASN A 454 12.41 13.29 15.15
C ASN A 454 13.41 12.49 16.03
N GLY A 455 14.65 13.00 16.17
CA GLY A 455 15.44 12.86 17.42
C GLY A 455 16.93 12.49 17.33
N ASP A 456 17.80 13.45 17.68
CA ASP A 456 19.06 13.36 18.47
C ASP A 456 20.09 12.21 18.29
N THR A 457 20.09 11.40 17.22
CA THR A 457 21.29 10.63 16.81
C THR A 457 21.24 10.27 15.32
N PRO A 458 22.37 10.02 14.60
CA PRO A 458 22.31 9.84 13.15
C PRO A 458 21.60 8.54 12.69
N PRO A 459 20.93 8.54 11.52
CA PRO A 459 20.72 9.65 10.57
C PRO A 459 19.45 10.46 10.86
N PHE A 460 18.88 10.37 12.07
CA PHE A 460 17.64 11.00 12.52
C PHE A 460 17.81 12.52 12.77
N ASP A 461 18.57 13.20 11.90
CA ASP A 461 19.00 14.59 11.97
C ASP A 461 18.03 15.50 11.19
N SER A 462 17.41 16.44 11.90
CA SER A 462 16.46 17.42 11.39
C SER A 462 17.06 18.48 10.45
N GLY A 463 18.39 18.47 10.25
CA GLY A 463 19.07 19.29 9.23
C GLY A 463 19.03 18.71 7.80
N ARG A 464 18.42 17.54 7.59
CA ARG A 464 18.28 16.89 6.27
C ARG A 464 17.01 17.37 5.52
N PRO A 465 16.92 17.21 4.19
CA PRO A 465 15.64 17.31 3.50
C PRO A 465 14.67 16.21 3.96
N ILE A 466 13.37 16.50 3.91
CA ILE A 466 12.27 15.60 4.35
C ILE A 466 12.32 14.23 3.67
N ASN A 467 12.78 14.16 2.43
CA ASN A 467 13.01 12.92 1.69
C ASN A 467 14.20 12.08 2.19
N ARG A 468 14.74 12.39 3.38
CA ARG A 468 15.73 11.60 4.13
C ARG A 468 15.41 11.50 5.62
N PHE A 469 14.18 11.77 6.01
CA PHE A 469 13.77 11.65 7.40
C PHE A 469 13.54 10.19 7.79
N TYR A 470 14.00 9.83 8.98
CA TYR A 470 13.70 8.56 9.63
C TYR A 470 13.17 8.89 11.02
N THR A 471 12.41 7.96 11.59
CA THR A 471 11.91 8.06 12.96
C THR A 471 12.25 6.79 13.75
N PRO A 472 12.65 6.90 15.03
CA PRO A 472 12.72 5.77 15.93
C PRO A 472 11.38 5.52 16.66
N GLY A 473 10.35 6.33 16.37
CA GLY A 473 9.21 6.55 17.26
C GLY A 473 7.85 6.60 16.58
N PHE A 474 7.69 6.06 15.36
CA PHE A 474 6.36 5.88 14.77
C PHE A 474 5.50 5.08 15.77
N SER A 475 4.29 5.57 16.01
CA SER A 475 3.44 5.16 17.13
C SER A 475 1.97 5.38 16.79
N GLY A 476 1.09 4.62 17.44
CA GLY A 476 -0.35 4.57 17.17
C GLY A 476 -0.79 3.17 16.74
N THR A 477 -2.11 2.93 16.70
CA THR A 477 -2.67 1.72 16.07
C THR A 477 -2.19 1.57 14.64
N SER A 478 -1.96 2.67 13.93
CA SER A 478 -1.44 2.71 12.56
C SER A 478 -0.09 1.99 12.41
N SER A 479 0.83 2.22 13.34
CA SER A 479 2.12 1.50 13.34
C SER A 479 1.96 -0.01 13.59
N ALA A 480 0.90 -0.42 14.31
CA ALA A 480 0.57 -1.83 14.51
C ALA A 480 -0.13 -2.45 13.29
N SER A 481 -1.09 -1.76 12.66
CA SER A 481 -1.75 -2.22 11.42
C SER A 481 -0.77 -2.33 10.26
N ALA A 482 0.19 -1.41 10.11
CA ALA A 482 1.28 -1.53 9.15
C ALA A 482 2.12 -2.81 9.36
N ILE A 483 2.51 -3.11 10.62
CA ILE A 483 3.23 -4.35 10.96
C ILE A 483 2.39 -5.59 10.62
N VAL A 484 1.09 -5.60 10.94
CA VAL A 484 0.19 -6.72 10.63
C VAL A 484 -0.03 -6.88 9.13
N ALA A 485 -0.18 -5.78 8.38
CA ALA A 485 -0.31 -5.82 6.92
C ALA A 485 0.95 -6.39 6.25
N GLY A 486 2.15 -6.00 6.72
CA GLY A 486 3.40 -6.63 6.31
C GLY A 486 3.42 -8.15 6.57
N ALA A 487 2.92 -8.59 7.73
CA ALA A 487 2.78 -10.02 8.05
C ALA A 487 1.82 -10.75 7.10
N VAL A 488 0.67 -10.15 6.77
CA VAL A 488 -0.29 -10.71 5.81
C VAL A 488 0.33 -10.83 4.42
N CYS A 489 1.04 -9.79 3.94
CA CYS A 489 1.75 -9.84 2.67
C CYS A 489 2.78 -10.98 2.62
N CYS A 490 3.50 -11.26 3.71
CA CYS A 490 4.42 -12.37 3.80
C CYS A 490 3.72 -13.75 3.72
N VAL A 491 2.57 -13.92 4.38
CA VAL A 491 1.76 -15.15 4.30
C VAL A 491 1.23 -15.38 2.89
N GLU A 492 0.59 -14.36 2.30
CA GLU A 492 0.00 -14.48 0.97
C GLU A 492 1.05 -14.66 -0.13
N GLY A 493 2.20 -14.00 -0.02
CA GLY A 493 3.31 -14.18 -0.96
C GLY A 493 3.86 -15.61 -0.91
N ALA A 494 4.04 -16.16 0.29
CA ALA A 494 4.49 -17.54 0.47
C ALA A 494 3.46 -18.57 -0.05
N LEU A 495 2.16 -18.33 0.14
CA LEU A 495 1.09 -19.14 -0.44
C LEU A 495 1.13 -19.12 -1.97
N ARG A 496 1.23 -17.92 -2.57
CA ARG A 496 1.33 -17.73 -4.03
C ARG A 496 2.56 -18.42 -4.62
N ALA A 497 3.73 -18.23 -4.02
CA ALA A 497 4.97 -18.88 -4.44
C ALA A 497 4.92 -20.42 -4.32
N SER A 498 4.11 -20.94 -3.39
CA SER A 498 3.86 -22.38 -3.22
C SER A 498 2.75 -22.92 -4.15
N GLY A 499 2.19 -22.10 -5.05
CA GLY A 499 1.08 -22.48 -5.93
C GLY A 499 -0.24 -22.74 -5.21
N ARG A 500 -0.37 -22.32 -3.95
CA ARG A 500 -1.58 -22.47 -3.15
C ARG A 500 -2.59 -21.37 -3.52
N THR A 501 -3.88 -21.66 -3.33
CA THR A 501 -4.91 -20.60 -3.40
C THR A 501 -4.62 -19.57 -2.31
N PRO A 502 -4.73 -18.27 -2.59
CA PRO A 502 -4.73 -17.23 -1.55
C PRO A 502 -5.78 -17.52 -0.47
N MET A 503 -5.53 -17.09 0.76
CA MET A 503 -6.48 -17.26 1.85
C MET A 503 -7.63 -16.26 1.72
N THR A 504 -8.79 -16.58 2.31
CA THR A 504 -9.83 -15.57 2.47
C THR A 504 -9.48 -14.64 3.65
N PRO A 505 -10.05 -13.43 3.73
CA PRO A 505 -9.76 -12.50 4.83
C PRO A 505 -10.04 -13.11 6.21
N ILE A 506 -11.08 -13.95 6.32
CA ILE A 506 -11.38 -14.66 7.56
C ILE A 506 -10.38 -15.79 7.84
N ASP A 507 -9.89 -16.51 6.82
CA ASP A 507 -8.87 -17.54 7.02
C ASP A 507 -7.56 -16.90 7.52
N ILE A 508 -7.19 -15.71 7.04
CA ILE A 508 -6.05 -14.93 7.56
C ILE A 508 -6.30 -14.50 9.01
N GLU A 509 -7.47 -13.91 9.31
CA GLU A 509 -7.83 -13.49 10.67
C GLU A 509 -7.70 -14.66 11.66
N MET A 510 -8.31 -15.80 11.34
CA MET A 510 -8.30 -16.98 12.19
C MET A 510 -6.92 -17.65 12.23
N LEU A 511 -6.12 -17.59 11.15
CA LEU A 511 -4.72 -18.04 11.14
C LEU A 511 -3.88 -17.24 12.14
N LEU A 512 -3.92 -15.90 12.06
CA LEU A 512 -3.10 -15.04 12.92
C LEU A 512 -3.57 -15.12 14.38
N LYS A 513 -4.88 -15.26 14.63
CA LYS A 513 -5.44 -15.48 15.98
C LYS A 513 -5.06 -16.84 16.57
N SER A 514 -5.16 -17.93 15.80
CA SER A 514 -4.89 -19.29 16.29
C SER A 514 -3.40 -19.63 16.42
N THR A 515 -2.52 -18.91 15.72
CA THR A 515 -1.06 -19.10 15.77
C THR A 515 -0.32 -18.03 16.57
N GLY A 516 -0.97 -16.90 16.88
CA GLY A 516 -0.38 -15.77 17.57
C GLY A 516 0.03 -16.03 19.02
N THR A 517 0.99 -15.25 19.49
CA THR A 517 1.37 -15.18 20.91
C THR A 517 0.26 -14.46 21.68
N PRO A 518 -0.28 -15.03 22.76
CA PRO A 518 -1.28 -14.35 23.57
C PRO A 518 -0.82 -12.98 24.09
N GLN A 519 -1.76 -12.04 24.21
CA GLN A 519 -1.60 -10.79 24.96
C GLN A 519 -1.04 -11.07 26.36
N GLU A 520 -0.21 -10.17 26.88
CA GLU A 520 0.41 -10.32 28.19
C GLU A 520 -0.59 -10.07 29.35
N GLY A 521 -0.23 -10.50 30.56
CA GLY A 521 -1.08 -10.41 31.75
C GLY A 521 -1.92 -11.67 32.00
N THR A 522 -2.69 -11.67 33.08
CA THR A 522 -3.64 -12.73 33.45
C THR A 522 -4.89 -12.72 32.57
N ALA A 523 -5.70 -13.78 32.61
CA ALA A 523 -6.97 -13.85 31.87
C ALA A 523 -7.88 -12.63 32.17
N ALA A 524 -8.03 -12.27 33.45
CA ALA A 524 -8.86 -11.13 33.85
C ALA A 524 -8.32 -9.77 33.35
N GLU A 525 -7.00 -9.60 33.24
CA GLU A 525 -6.39 -8.38 32.68
C GLU A 525 -6.57 -8.29 31.16
N ARG A 526 -6.51 -9.44 30.46
CA ARG A 526 -6.80 -9.53 29.03
C ARG A 526 -8.27 -9.25 28.74
N ASP A 527 -9.18 -9.85 29.51
CA ASP A 527 -10.64 -9.64 29.38
C ASP A 527 -11.04 -8.19 29.70
N ALA A 528 -10.29 -7.48 30.55
CA ALA A 528 -10.53 -6.08 30.87
C ALA A 528 -10.05 -5.09 29.79
N ARG A 529 -9.02 -5.44 29.01
CA ARG A 529 -8.46 -4.63 27.91
C ARG A 529 -8.08 -5.51 26.71
N PRO A 530 -9.03 -6.11 25.99
CA PRO A 530 -8.75 -7.04 24.91
C PRO A 530 -8.23 -6.34 23.65
N ILE A 531 -7.09 -6.82 23.14
CA ILE A 531 -6.51 -6.43 21.84
C ILE A 531 -6.07 -7.65 20.99
N GLY A 532 -6.59 -8.84 21.28
CA GLY A 532 -6.21 -10.08 20.59
C GLY A 532 -4.74 -10.52 20.83
N PRO A 533 -4.28 -11.62 20.22
CA PRO A 533 -2.88 -12.04 20.27
C PRO A 533 -1.98 -11.23 19.31
N GLN A 534 -0.67 -11.22 19.57
CA GLN A 534 0.33 -10.74 18.62
C GLN A 534 0.60 -11.83 17.56
N PRO A 535 0.55 -11.56 16.25
CA PRO A 535 0.85 -12.59 15.25
C PRO A 535 2.23 -13.22 15.45
N ASN A 536 2.34 -14.53 15.19
CA ASN A 536 3.61 -15.24 15.13
C ASN A 536 3.78 -15.73 13.70
N LEU A 537 4.53 -14.99 12.88
CA LEU A 537 4.59 -15.20 11.44
C LEU A 537 5.23 -16.55 11.09
N ARG A 538 6.19 -17.04 11.89
CA ARG A 538 6.72 -18.40 11.74
C ARG A 538 5.64 -19.46 11.94
N ALA A 539 4.84 -19.35 13.01
CA ALA A 539 3.76 -20.30 13.28
C ALA A 539 2.65 -20.20 12.22
N ALA A 540 2.28 -18.99 11.81
CA ALA A 540 1.32 -18.72 10.74
C ALA A 540 1.77 -19.32 9.40
N LEU A 541 3.00 -19.04 8.95
CA LEU A 541 3.57 -19.59 7.71
C LEU A 541 3.65 -21.12 7.75
N ASN A 542 4.10 -21.69 8.86
CA ASN A 542 4.13 -23.14 9.02
C ASN A 542 2.74 -23.75 8.89
N ALA A 543 1.72 -23.20 9.57
CA ALA A 543 0.35 -23.69 9.47
C ALA A 543 -0.24 -23.50 8.06
N ALA A 544 -0.05 -22.33 7.45
CA ALA A 544 -0.54 -22.01 6.12
C ALA A 544 0.06 -22.92 5.03
N LEU A 545 1.37 -23.13 5.06
CA LEU A 545 2.11 -23.92 4.06
C LEU A 545 2.04 -25.43 4.27
N THR A 546 1.79 -25.91 5.48
CA THR A 546 1.61 -27.35 5.77
C THR A 546 0.16 -27.82 5.72
N SER A 547 -0.84 -26.93 5.81
CA SER A 547 -2.26 -27.29 5.73
C SER A 547 -2.59 -28.19 4.52
N THR A 548 -3.20 -29.34 4.77
CA THR A 548 -3.64 -30.31 3.74
C THR A 548 -5.15 -30.43 3.75
N GLY A 549 -5.82 -29.73 2.84
CA GLY A 549 -7.27 -29.51 2.91
C GLY A 549 -7.60 -28.27 3.73
N GLY A 550 -8.86 -27.85 3.67
CA GLY A 550 -9.33 -26.63 4.32
C GLY A 550 -10.82 -26.41 4.11
N PHE A 551 -11.51 -26.03 5.18
CA PHE A 551 -12.82 -25.41 5.08
C PHE A 551 -12.64 -24.01 4.51
N ARG A 552 -13.39 -23.66 3.46
CA ARG A 552 -13.29 -22.39 2.71
C ARG A 552 -14.61 -21.61 2.73
N GLY A 553 -15.35 -21.72 3.83
CA GLY A 553 -16.73 -21.27 3.94
C GLY A 553 -17.76 -22.26 3.35
N PRO A 554 -19.01 -21.82 3.15
CA PRO A 554 -20.12 -22.66 2.69
C PRO A 554 -19.79 -23.46 1.41
N GLY A 555 -20.21 -24.71 1.35
CA GLY A 555 -19.87 -25.63 0.26
C GLY A 555 -19.99 -27.10 0.64
N LEU A 556 -19.62 -28.00 -0.27
CA LEU A 556 -19.73 -29.45 -0.07
C LEU A 556 -18.38 -30.07 0.31
N TYR A 557 -18.33 -30.78 1.44
CA TYR A 557 -17.11 -31.34 2.03
C TYR A 557 -17.25 -32.80 2.44
N THR A 558 -16.14 -33.53 2.47
CA THR A 558 -15.93 -34.64 3.41
C THR A 558 -15.21 -34.09 4.64
N ILE A 559 -15.58 -34.55 5.83
CA ILE A 559 -15.03 -34.10 7.11
C ILE A 559 -14.35 -35.30 7.77
N ARG A 560 -13.08 -35.19 8.18
CA ARG A 560 -12.25 -36.31 8.66
C ARG A 560 -11.70 -36.04 10.07
N ALA A 561 -11.82 -36.98 10.99
CA ALA A 561 -11.21 -36.87 12.33
C ALA A 561 -9.68 -37.05 12.24
N LYS A 562 -8.92 -36.14 12.87
CA LYS A 562 -7.45 -36.11 12.83
C LYS A 562 -6.82 -37.35 13.44
N HIS A 563 -7.29 -37.79 14.62
CA HIS A 563 -6.66 -38.89 15.38
C HIS A 563 -6.76 -40.26 14.70
N SER A 564 -7.79 -40.49 13.87
CA SER A 564 -8.09 -41.81 13.28
C SER A 564 -8.03 -41.84 11.75
N GLY A 565 -8.01 -40.68 11.11
CA GLY A 565 -8.12 -40.54 9.65
C GLY A 565 -9.49 -40.97 9.08
N LYS A 566 -10.47 -41.31 9.93
CA LYS A 566 -11.82 -41.73 9.54
C LYS A 566 -12.73 -40.53 9.27
N MET A 567 -13.75 -40.72 8.44
CA MET A 567 -14.70 -39.67 8.08
C MET A 567 -15.79 -39.55 9.13
N LEU A 568 -16.28 -38.34 9.33
CA LEU A 568 -17.61 -38.11 9.87
C LEU A 568 -18.63 -38.79 8.95
N ASP A 569 -19.56 -39.52 9.55
CA ASP A 569 -20.52 -40.38 8.86
C ASP A 569 -21.85 -40.33 9.62
N ILE A 570 -22.98 -40.48 8.93
CA ILE A 570 -24.28 -40.75 9.55
C ILE A 570 -24.55 -42.24 9.40
N ASP A 571 -24.74 -42.94 10.53
CA ASP A 571 -24.98 -44.37 10.51
C ASP A 571 -26.33 -44.69 9.83
N ILE A 572 -26.25 -45.32 8.66
CA ILE A 572 -27.38 -45.75 7.81
C ILE A 572 -27.56 -47.28 7.80
N GLY A 573 -27.04 -48.01 8.78
CA GLY A 573 -27.02 -49.48 8.80
C GLY A 573 -28.38 -50.19 8.74
N TRP A 574 -29.50 -49.49 8.99
CA TRP A 574 -30.84 -50.06 9.18
C TRP A 574 -31.87 -49.61 8.13
N PHE A 575 -31.51 -49.57 6.84
CA PHE A 575 -32.23 -49.02 5.67
C PHE A 575 -31.95 -47.53 5.39
N ARG A 576 -32.64 -46.93 4.38
CA ARG A 576 -32.31 -45.67 3.68
C ARG A 576 -32.42 -44.37 4.53
N GLY A 577 -32.11 -44.42 5.81
CA GLY A 577 -31.12 -43.51 6.38
C GLY A 577 -31.48 -42.03 6.50
N GLN A 578 -32.76 -41.66 6.37
CA GLN A 578 -33.21 -40.27 6.45
C GLN A 578 -34.11 -40.02 7.68
N ASP A 579 -34.07 -40.89 8.69
CA ASP A 579 -34.87 -40.74 9.91
C ASP A 579 -34.22 -39.75 10.90
N ASP A 580 -35.06 -39.12 11.71
CA ASP A 580 -34.61 -38.22 12.79
C ASP A 580 -33.97 -39.03 13.92
N GLY A 581 -32.84 -38.57 14.43
CA GLY A 581 -32.14 -39.20 15.55
C GLY A 581 -31.12 -40.27 15.17
N GLN A 582 -30.85 -40.48 13.87
CA GLN A 582 -29.73 -41.34 13.46
C GLN A 582 -28.39 -40.71 13.89
N PRO A 583 -27.48 -41.48 14.50
CA PRO A 583 -26.27 -40.94 15.11
C PRO A 583 -25.22 -40.56 14.06
N ALA A 584 -24.47 -39.51 14.36
CA ALA A 584 -23.18 -39.29 13.73
C ALA A 584 -22.12 -40.19 14.37
N VAL A 585 -21.31 -40.82 13.53
CA VAL A 585 -20.21 -41.72 13.90
C VAL A 585 -18.97 -41.35 13.10
N GLN A 586 -17.82 -41.95 13.43
CA GLN A 586 -16.72 -42.05 12.47
C GLN A 586 -16.80 -43.37 11.68
N PHE A 587 -16.40 -43.37 10.42
CA PHE A 587 -16.28 -44.58 9.61
C PHE A 587 -15.15 -44.46 8.57
N GLY A 588 -14.57 -45.59 8.15
CA GLY A 588 -13.61 -45.66 7.04
C GLY A 588 -14.17 -45.02 5.76
N TYR A 589 -13.33 -44.32 4.99
CA TYR A 589 -13.78 -43.62 3.79
C TYR A 589 -14.31 -44.61 2.73
N HIS A 590 -15.60 -44.50 2.43
CA HIS A 590 -16.27 -45.25 1.36
C HIS A 590 -16.93 -44.34 0.32
N GLY A 591 -16.87 -43.01 0.51
CA GLY A 591 -17.32 -42.01 -0.45
C GLY A 591 -18.84 -41.89 -0.61
N GLY A 592 -19.62 -42.53 0.26
CA GLY A 592 -21.08 -42.47 0.27
C GLY A 592 -21.62 -41.06 0.55
N LEU A 593 -22.89 -40.83 0.23
CA LEU A 593 -23.54 -39.53 0.43
C LEU A 593 -23.74 -39.18 1.92
N ASN A 594 -23.63 -40.17 2.80
CA ASN A 594 -23.61 -40.06 4.26
C ASN A 594 -22.25 -39.59 4.84
N GLN A 595 -21.18 -39.60 4.04
CA GLN A 595 -19.86 -39.03 4.37
C GLN A 595 -19.61 -37.65 3.73
N GLN A 596 -20.62 -37.10 3.06
CA GLN A 596 -20.54 -35.82 2.35
C GLN A 596 -21.53 -34.84 2.99
N PHE A 597 -21.05 -33.66 3.37
CA PHE A 597 -21.81 -32.67 4.09
C PHE A 597 -21.80 -31.34 3.34
N GLU A 598 -22.99 -30.80 3.09
CA GLU A 598 -23.17 -29.46 2.57
C GLU A 598 -23.22 -28.49 3.77
N VAL A 599 -22.21 -27.64 3.88
CA VAL A 599 -22.13 -26.61 4.91
C VAL A 599 -22.83 -25.36 4.38
N VAL A 600 -23.89 -24.93 5.05
CA VAL A 600 -24.79 -23.86 4.62
C VAL A 600 -24.84 -22.75 5.67
N GLY A 601 -24.68 -21.51 5.24
CA GLY A 601 -24.70 -20.32 6.09
C GLY A 601 -24.03 -19.13 5.39
N GLN A 602 -23.68 -18.10 6.14
CA GLN A 602 -22.75 -17.04 5.69
C GLN A 602 -21.45 -17.16 6.51
N ALA A 603 -20.30 -16.83 5.93
CA ALA A 603 -19.05 -16.78 6.69
C ALA A 603 -18.97 -15.46 7.50
N PRO A 604 -18.53 -15.46 8.78
CA PRO A 604 -17.92 -16.57 9.53
C PRO A 604 -18.88 -17.38 10.43
N GLY A 605 -19.91 -17.98 9.85
CA GLY A 605 -20.88 -18.79 10.56
C GLY A 605 -21.93 -17.96 11.33
N PRO A 606 -22.78 -18.63 12.14
CA PRO A 606 -22.85 -20.08 12.28
C PRO A 606 -23.39 -20.78 11.04
N TYR A 607 -23.11 -22.08 10.94
CA TYR A 607 -23.47 -22.92 9.80
C TYR A 607 -24.38 -24.07 10.21
N TRP A 608 -25.26 -24.46 9.30
CA TRP A 608 -25.83 -25.80 9.27
C TRP A 608 -24.88 -26.75 8.53
N ILE A 609 -24.73 -27.96 9.05
CA ILE A 609 -23.95 -29.03 8.41
C ILE A 609 -24.95 -30.10 7.95
N MET A 610 -25.20 -30.19 6.64
CA MET A 610 -26.29 -30.99 6.07
C MET A 610 -25.76 -32.28 5.43
N PRO A 611 -26.10 -33.49 5.93
CA PRO A 611 -25.70 -34.74 5.29
C PRO A 611 -26.31 -34.87 3.89
N ARG A 612 -25.49 -35.04 2.85
CA ARG A 612 -25.92 -35.00 1.43
C ARG A 612 -26.93 -36.08 1.06
N HIS A 613 -26.98 -37.19 1.80
CA HIS A 613 -27.98 -38.23 1.64
C HIS A 613 -29.37 -37.87 2.19
N SER A 614 -29.49 -36.84 3.05
CA SER A 614 -30.71 -36.47 3.79
C SER A 614 -31.13 -35.03 3.49
N ARG A 615 -32.09 -34.86 2.58
CA ARG A 615 -32.63 -33.52 2.26
C ARG A 615 -33.37 -32.93 3.46
N ASN A 616 -33.19 -31.64 3.70
CA ASN A 616 -33.79 -30.86 4.79
C ASN A 616 -33.40 -31.33 6.21
N LYS A 617 -32.27 -32.04 6.35
CA LYS A 617 -31.72 -32.46 7.65
C LYS A 617 -30.34 -31.87 7.88
N VAL A 618 -30.02 -31.68 9.14
CA VAL A 618 -28.81 -31.04 9.66
C VAL A 618 -28.24 -31.88 10.79
N LEU A 619 -26.96 -31.72 11.09
CA LEU A 619 -26.42 -32.16 12.38
C LEU A 619 -27.11 -31.41 13.52
N GLU A 620 -27.32 -32.11 14.64
CA GLU A 620 -27.95 -31.61 15.85
C GLU A 620 -27.24 -32.21 17.07
N ILE A 621 -27.03 -31.41 18.12
CA ILE A 621 -26.75 -31.93 19.47
C ILE A 621 -28.05 -32.45 20.07
N ALA A 622 -28.14 -33.76 20.29
CA ALA A 622 -29.41 -34.42 20.57
C ALA A 622 -30.19 -33.78 21.72
N ARG A 623 -31.44 -33.38 21.43
CA ARG A 623 -32.38 -32.73 22.37
C ARG A 623 -31.90 -31.37 22.93
N GLY A 624 -30.87 -30.76 22.34
CA GLY A 624 -30.28 -29.51 22.83
C GLY A 624 -29.58 -29.64 24.18
N SER A 625 -29.15 -30.85 24.57
CA SER A 625 -28.43 -31.06 25.84
C SER A 625 -27.15 -30.20 25.92
N ALA A 626 -26.77 -29.82 27.13
CA ALA A 626 -25.51 -29.14 27.45
C ALA A 626 -24.44 -30.10 28.03
N ASP A 627 -24.77 -31.38 28.18
CA ASP A 627 -23.93 -32.37 28.87
C ASP A 627 -22.80 -32.89 27.98
N ASP A 628 -21.67 -33.22 28.60
CA ASP A 628 -20.58 -33.94 27.91
C ASP A 628 -21.04 -35.37 27.57
N GLY A 629 -20.74 -35.80 26.35
CA GLY A 629 -21.17 -37.09 25.83
C GLY A 629 -22.59 -37.11 25.25
N ALA A 630 -23.27 -35.97 25.14
CA ALA A 630 -24.52 -35.87 24.40
C ALA A 630 -24.29 -36.24 22.91
N PRO A 631 -25.08 -37.15 22.33
CA PRO A 631 -24.87 -37.60 20.95
C PRO A 631 -25.04 -36.47 19.93
N VAL A 632 -24.22 -36.51 18.87
CA VAL A 632 -24.51 -35.80 17.62
C VAL A 632 -25.38 -36.70 16.76
N GLN A 633 -26.45 -36.16 16.19
CA GLN A 633 -27.42 -36.89 15.36
C GLN A 633 -27.80 -36.06 14.14
N GLN A 634 -28.36 -36.68 13.09
CA GLN A 634 -29.11 -35.91 12.10
C GLN A 634 -30.54 -35.65 12.60
N TRP A 635 -31.06 -34.45 12.35
CA TRP A 635 -32.46 -34.10 12.61
C TRP A 635 -33.02 -33.16 11.54
N GLY A 636 -34.34 -33.14 11.38
CA GLY A 636 -35.06 -32.17 10.55
C GLY A 636 -34.70 -30.73 10.93
N MET A 637 -34.37 -29.92 9.93
CA MET A 637 -33.95 -28.54 10.11
C MET A 637 -35.06 -27.70 10.78
N ARG A 638 -34.79 -27.19 11.98
CA ARG A 638 -35.63 -26.26 12.73
C ARG A 638 -35.03 -24.85 12.60
N GLY A 639 -35.75 -23.94 11.96
CA GLY A 639 -35.23 -22.64 11.51
C GLY A 639 -34.52 -21.83 12.59
N GLY A 640 -33.19 -21.88 12.59
CA GLY A 640 -32.33 -21.13 13.54
C GLY A 640 -32.17 -21.74 14.93
N ALA A 641 -32.55 -23.00 15.15
CA ALA A 641 -32.38 -23.67 16.43
C ALA A 641 -30.86 -23.79 16.78
N PRO A 642 -30.40 -23.26 17.93
CA PRO A 642 -28.97 -23.10 18.19
C PRO A 642 -28.24 -24.43 18.42
N GLU A 643 -28.95 -25.48 18.84
CA GLU A 643 -28.44 -26.86 18.92
C GLU A 643 -28.21 -27.53 17.54
N GLN A 644 -28.62 -26.88 16.45
CA GLN A 644 -28.39 -27.28 15.06
C GLN A 644 -27.40 -26.36 14.32
N LEU A 645 -26.80 -25.39 15.03
CA LEU A 645 -25.92 -24.37 14.48
C LEU A 645 -24.50 -24.53 15.04
N PHE A 646 -23.52 -24.55 14.13
CA PHE A 646 -22.11 -24.79 14.46
C PHE A 646 -21.19 -23.70 13.94
N LEU A 647 -20.16 -23.33 14.71
CA LEU A 647 -18.98 -22.64 14.20
C LEU A 647 -17.96 -23.68 13.73
N ILE A 648 -17.18 -23.35 12.70
CA ILE A 648 -16.08 -24.18 12.20
C ILE A 648 -14.83 -23.31 12.30
N GLU A 649 -14.03 -23.56 13.33
CA GLU A 649 -12.92 -22.69 13.73
C GLU A 649 -11.58 -23.39 13.45
N PRO A 650 -10.67 -22.79 12.67
CA PRO A 650 -9.36 -23.39 12.42
C PRO A 650 -8.47 -23.29 13.65
N ILE A 651 -7.69 -24.34 13.89
CA ILE A 651 -6.78 -24.47 15.01
C ILE A 651 -5.67 -25.46 14.64
N GLY A 652 -4.41 -25.01 14.70
CA GLY A 652 -3.24 -25.87 14.42
C GLY A 652 -3.28 -26.60 13.08
N GLY A 653 -3.72 -25.92 12.01
CA GLY A 653 -3.85 -26.51 10.66
C GLY A 653 -5.03 -27.46 10.45
N HIS A 654 -5.88 -27.64 11.47
CA HIS A 654 -7.11 -28.43 11.46
C HIS A 654 -8.29 -27.53 11.85
N PHE A 655 -9.48 -28.08 12.05
CA PHE A 655 -10.67 -27.35 12.49
C PHE A 655 -11.31 -28.01 13.71
N ARG A 656 -11.87 -27.23 14.63
CA ARG A 656 -12.84 -27.71 15.62
C ARG A 656 -14.24 -27.25 15.21
N ILE A 657 -15.24 -28.11 15.43
CA ILE A 657 -16.64 -27.82 15.09
C ILE A 657 -17.37 -27.57 16.41
N VAL A 658 -17.76 -26.33 16.67
CA VAL A 658 -18.28 -25.85 17.96
C VAL A 658 -19.79 -25.71 17.90
N ALA A 659 -20.53 -26.36 18.80
CA ALA A 659 -21.97 -26.18 18.95
C ALA A 659 -22.29 -24.80 19.57
N THR A 660 -23.06 -23.97 18.87
CA THR A 660 -23.23 -22.55 19.25
C THR A 660 -23.99 -22.33 20.56
N HIS A 661 -24.84 -23.27 20.98
CA HIS A 661 -25.59 -23.17 22.24
C HIS A 661 -24.78 -23.51 23.50
N THR A 662 -23.63 -24.18 23.37
CA THR A 662 -22.82 -24.67 24.51
C THR A 662 -21.35 -24.25 24.48
N GLY A 663 -20.81 -23.85 23.32
CA GLY A 663 -19.37 -23.66 23.15
C GLY A 663 -18.55 -24.95 23.18
N LYS A 664 -19.21 -26.12 23.21
CA LYS A 664 -18.58 -27.45 23.19
C LYS A 664 -18.31 -27.93 21.78
N VAL A 665 -17.40 -28.88 21.63
CA VAL A 665 -16.91 -29.35 20.31
C VAL A 665 -17.41 -30.73 19.95
N LEU A 666 -17.49 -31.02 18.64
CA LEU A 666 -17.60 -32.38 18.12
C LEU A 666 -16.36 -33.20 18.48
N ASP A 667 -16.60 -34.31 19.16
CA ASP A 667 -15.62 -35.20 19.78
C ASP A 667 -15.91 -36.65 19.33
N VAL A 668 -14.91 -37.37 18.84
CA VAL A 668 -15.01 -38.83 18.65
C VAL A 668 -14.79 -39.50 20.00
N ASN A 669 -15.80 -40.21 20.49
CA ASN A 669 -15.83 -40.72 21.86
C ASN A 669 -14.59 -41.57 22.21
N ALA A 670 -13.98 -41.26 23.36
CA ALA A 670 -12.84 -41.98 23.95
C ALA A 670 -11.62 -42.15 23.02
N LEU A 671 -11.40 -41.22 22.07
CA LEU A 671 -10.35 -41.30 21.04
C LEU A 671 -10.37 -42.62 20.24
N SER A 672 -11.55 -43.24 20.10
CA SER A 672 -11.67 -44.56 19.47
C SER A 672 -11.07 -44.58 18.08
N GLN A 673 -10.41 -45.68 17.73
CA GLN A 673 -9.89 -45.97 16.39
C GLN A 673 -10.86 -46.83 15.56
N GLU A 674 -11.96 -47.29 16.15
CA GLU A 674 -12.89 -48.22 15.50
C GLU A 674 -13.93 -47.52 14.61
N ASP A 675 -14.39 -48.22 13.58
CA ASP A 675 -15.56 -47.82 12.79
C ASP A 675 -16.84 -47.82 13.66
N SER A 676 -17.81 -46.99 13.28
CA SER A 676 -19.07 -46.77 14.00
C SER A 676 -18.91 -46.19 15.43
N ALA A 677 -17.71 -45.72 15.82
CA ALA A 677 -17.55 -45.03 17.09
C ALA A 677 -18.31 -43.69 17.08
N ARG A 678 -19.12 -43.46 18.13
CA ARG A 678 -20.03 -42.31 18.27
C ARG A 678 -19.30 -40.97 18.25
N VAL A 679 -19.85 -40.01 17.49
CA VAL A 679 -19.55 -38.58 17.63
C VAL A 679 -20.51 -37.95 18.63
N GLN A 680 -19.97 -37.16 19.55
CA GLN A 680 -20.67 -36.52 20.66
C GLN A 680 -20.23 -35.06 20.79
N GLN A 681 -20.94 -34.26 21.58
CA GLN A 681 -20.33 -33.02 22.10
C GLN A 681 -19.46 -33.33 23.31
N TRP A 682 -18.35 -32.61 23.46
CA TRP A 682 -17.53 -32.64 24.67
C TRP A 682 -16.89 -31.28 24.94
N THR A 683 -16.58 -30.99 26.19
CA THR A 683 -15.79 -29.82 26.59
C THR A 683 -14.45 -29.78 25.83
N TRP A 684 -14.05 -28.63 25.31
CA TRP A 684 -12.78 -28.51 24.60
C TRP A 684 -11.59 -28.77 25.54
N TRP A 685 -10.75 -29.75 25.21
CA TRP A 685 -9.51 -30.07 25.93
C TRP A 685 -8.28 -30.19 25.04
N GLY A 686 -8.43 -30.03 23.71
CA GLY A 686 -7.31 -30.03 22.76
C GLY A 686 -6.88 -31.41 22.24
N GLY A 687 -7.69 -32.44 22.47
CA GLY A 687 -7.44 -33.78 21.94
C GLY A 687 -7.57 -33.87 20.41
N ASP A 688 -6.75 -34.71 19.77
CA ASP A 688 -6.81 -34.92 18.31
C ASP A 688 -8.14 -35.54 17.84
N ASN A 689 -8.93 -36.13 18.74
CA ASN A 689 -10.28 -36.62 18.48
C ASN A 689 -11.35 -35.51 18.43
N GLN A 690 -10.96 -34.26 18.75
CA GLN A 690 -11.76 -33.05 18.65
C GLN A 690 -11.37 -32.18 17.44
N LEU A 691 -10.41 -32.67 16.63
CA LEU A 691 -9.84 -31.97 15.47
C LEU A 691 -10.25 -32.66 14.17
N TRP A 692 -10.60 -31.84 13.18
CA TRP A 692 -11.22 -32.27 11.93
C TRP A 692 -10.54 -31.63 10.71
N GLU A 693 -10.32 -32.40 9.65
CA GLU A 693 -9.91 -31.91 8.33
C GLU A 693 -11.14 -31.78 7.41
N PHE A 694 -11.21 -30.71 6.63
CA PHE A 694 -12.25 -30.51 5.61
C PHE A 694 -11.64 -30.63 4.21
N ALA A 695 -12.21 -31.48 3.36
CA ALA A 695 -11.79 -31.63 1.97
C ALA A 695 -13.00 -31.47 1.02
N PRO A 696 -12.91 -30.66 -0.06
CA PRO A 696 -14.02 -30.47 -1.00
C PRO A 696 -14.48 -31.80 -1.62
N ALA A 697 -15.75 -32.15 -1.43
CA ALA A 697 -16.32 -33.35 -2.03
C ALA A 697 -16.78 -33.05 -3.47
N ARG A 698 -16.43 -33.92 -4.41
CA ARG A 698 -16.86 -33.75 -5.81
C ARG A 698 -18.37 -34.00 -5.95
N PRO A 699 -19.12 -33.16 -6.69
CA PRO A 699 -20.43 -33.57 -7.15
C PRO A 699 -20.25 -34.77 -8.10
N GLY A 700 -20.66 -35.96 -7.66
CA GLY A 700 -20.39 -37.20 -8.36
C GLY A 700 -20.99 -37.20 -9.76
N GLY A 701 -20.13 -37.15 -10.78
CA GLY A 701 -20.50 -37.57 -12.12
C GLY A 701 -20.84 -39.06 -12.09
N ARG A 702 -21.96 -39.45 -12.71
CA ARG A 702 -22.27 -40.87 -12.94
C ARG A 702 -21.12 -41.49 -13.74
N ARG A 703 -20.64 -42.65 -13.29
CA ARG A 703 -20.08 -43.66 -14.19
C ARG A 703 -21.23 -44.47 -14.78
#